data_AF-A0A970IVN9-F1
#
_entry.id   AF-A0A970IVN9-F1
#
_cell.length_a   1.000
_cell.length_b   1.000
_cell.length_c   1.000
_cell.angle_alpha   90.00
_cell.angle_beta   90.00
_cell.angle_gamma   90.00
#
_symmetry.space_group_name_H-M   'P 1'
#
loop_
_entity.id
_entity.type
_entity.pdbx_description
1 polymer ?
#
loop_
_entity_poly.entity_id
_entity_poly.type
_entity_poly.pdbx_seq_one_letter_code
_entity_poly.pdbx_strand_id
1 'polypeptide(L)'
;MKKSLMLLFLAAVMVLLSLNAAASPWEPYDHYIPAEMLVSKRHLRGMWISTVLNLDWPSKETRDIEDTGERVQKSKEELISLLDMAASMNINAIFFQVSPEGDALYKSDLVPWSRYLTGTFGKDPGFDPLEFVIEQAHMRNIELHAWVNPYRVSMYTDKDTTASLNIPKSVYKDHPEWIRKAMNRYVIDPGIPEARKWVIDRVMEIVEKYDIDGIHFDDYFYYERTFGELDDKQTYTKYNPDGFSDIKDWRRNNTYLLVKELSEKIRASKSWVKFGISPMGIWANKKDGYPDGSNTSSSITNYDSAFADTKRWVEEELIDYIAPQVYFTFANRNASYGELTSWWADVVKGKNVHLYVGQALYKINDDSDRYFKGSNALTEFSNQLKYNVAQPRIMGSILFRANNFTDTGKQQVVSAIKNDLWSTKALVPVMPWKGGRAPDMPGWGKVEAVSEGIKLTWTDNDPDTCYYAVYRFGKDEAIMRGSNIIAENLVALVRKEQGQTAEYIDSSVKNPEKVKYMVTALDRLHNESEGRIIASGHSAYFLDIGPDFSWAADAIDELYERKIILGDGNGLFFPTEYMKRKDFIIMVVRAFGLNAEWGTNYADVPGDAYYSSEVGIAKKLGLIPGFGEYFYPEDNIVREEMFVILLRTIALSGYKFEISSESILRQFKDESEISAYARAAVASMIKSGYIEGSNGYIRPKGLATRAEIATILHRILDLND
;
A
#
# COMPACT_ATOMS: atom_id res chain seq x y z
N MET A 1 6.82 75.42 -13.68
CA MET A 1 6.78 74.80 -12.33
C MET A 1 5.66 73.79 -12.10
N LYS A 2 4.42 73.94 -12.65
CA LYS A 2 3.30 73.02 -12.35
C LYS A 2 3.37 71.61 -12.99
N LYS A 3 4.09 71.39 -14.10
CA LYS A 3 4.21 70.05 -14.73
C LYS A 3 5.28 69.14 -14.10
N SER A 4 6.39 69.69 -13.58
CA SER A 4 7.42 68.90 -12.87
C SER A 4 6.96 68.41 -11.50
N LEU A 5 6.14 69.19 -10.79
CA LEU A 5 5.65 68.79 -9.47
C LEU A 5 4.64 67.63 -9.54
N MET A 6 3.89 67.53 -10.64
CA MET A 6 2.90 66.47 -10.84
C MET A 6 3.52 65.12 -11.24
N LEU A 7 4.62 65.13 -12.00
CA LEU A 7 5.40 63.90 -12.29
C LEU A 7 6.17 63.39 -11.06
N LEU A 8 6.69 64.29 -10.22
CA LEU A 8 7.31 63.91 -8.94
C LEU A 8 6.28 63.36 -7.95
N PHE A 9 5.03 63.86 -7.96
CA PHE A 9 3.96 63.31 -7.14
C PHE A 9 3.45 61.96 -7.66
N LEU A 10 3.35 61.73 -8.98
CA LEU A 10 3.00 60.43 -9.55
C LEU A 10 4.12 59.39 -9.41
N ALA A 11 5.39 59.78 -9.51
CA ALA A 11 6.51 58.90 -9.24
C ALA A 11 6.62 58.58 -7.74
N ALA A 12 6.37 59.56 -6.85
CA ALA A 12 6.30 59.30 -5.41
C ALA A 12 5.09 58.42 -5.04
N VAL A 13 3.94 58.58 -5.70
CA VAL A 13 2.75 57.73 -5.49
C VAL A 13 2.92 56.34 -6.09
N MET A 14 3.63 56.16 -7.22
CA MET A 14 3.98 54.82 -7.72
C MET A 14 5.08 54.12 -6.90
N VAL A 15 6.02 54.88 -6.31
CA VAL A 15 7.04 54.34 -5.38
C VAL A 15 6.48 54.15 -3.96
N LEU A 16 5.37 54.81 -3.61
CA LEU A 16 4.61 54.56 -2.38
C LEU A 16 3.49 53.52 -2.55
N LEU A 17 3.15 53.11 -3.78
CA LEU A 17 2.23 51.99 -4.04
C LEU A 17 2.94 50.64 -4.17
N SER A 18 4.28 50.60 -4.18
CA SER A 18 5.06 49.43 -3.75
C SER A 18 5.19 49.40 -2.22
N LEU A 19 4.09 49.69 -1.51
CA LEU A 19 3.94 49.44 -0.09
C LEU A 19 3.90 47.93 0.08
N ASN A 20 5.07 47.35 0.40
CA ASN A 20 5.28 46.05 1.06
C ASN A 20 3.98 45.27 1.31
N ALA A 21 3.53 44.48 0.34
CA ALA A 21 2.81 43.28 0.71
C ALA A 21 3.79 42.53 1.60
N ALA A 22 3.50 42.45 2.90
CA ALA A 22 4.41 41.80 3.84
C ALA A 22 4.64 40.39 3.31
N ALA A 23 5.90 40.07 3.00
CA ALA A 23 6.32 38.78 2.50
C ALA A 23 5.69 37.69 3.35
N SER A 24 5.10 36.69 2.69
CA SER A 24 4.44 35.61 3.40
C SER A 24 5.49 34.84 4.22
N PRO A 25 5.19 34.34 5.42
CA PRO A 25 6.18 33.61 6.21
C PRO A 25 6.76 32.36 5.53
N TRP A 26 6.03 31.79 4.56
CA TRP A 26 6.45 30.63 3.78
C TRP A 26 7.11 30.97 2.45
N GLU A 27 7.18 32.25 2.06
CA GLU A 27 7.77 32.71 0.79
C GLU A 27 9.22 32.22 0.56
N PRO A 28 10.11 32.14 1.57
CA PRO A 28 11.44 31.56 1.38
C PRO A 28 11.44 30.09 0.94
N TYR A 29 10.31 29.39 1.10
CA TYR A 29 10.14 27.97 0.87
C TYR A 29 9.17 27.65 -0.28
N ASP A 30 8.72 28.66 -1.05
CA ASP A 30 7.71 28.51 -2.11
C ASP A 30 8.09 27.45 -3.17
N HIS A 31 9.37 27.21 -3.40
CA HIS A 31 9.85 26.17 -4.32
C HIS A 31 9.46 24.74 -3.89
N TYR A 32 9.09 24.54 -2.62
CA TYR A 32 8.51 23.32 -2.10
C TYR A 32 7.01 23.46 -1.78
N ILE A 33 6.36 24.58 -2.06
CA ILE A 33 4.93 24.77 -1.77
C ILE A 33 4.20 24.91 -3.10
N PRO A 34 3.88 23.78 -3.78
CA PRO A 34 3.12 23.80 -5.01
C PRO A 34 1.72 24.38 -4.80
N ALA A 35 1.13 24.93 -5.86
CA ALA A 35 -0.22 25.50 -5.81
C ALA A 35 -1.25 24.45 -5.37
N GLU A 36 -1.16 23.24 -5.94
CA GLU A 36 -1.99 22.08 -5.61
C GLU A 36 -1.18 21.03 -4.87
N MET A 37 -1.86 20.16 -4.13
CA MET A 37 -1.21 19.03 -3.48
C MET A 37 -0.67 18.05 -4.53
N LEU A 38 0.60 17.67 -4.42
CA LEU A 38 1.19 16.67 -5.32
C LEU A 38 0.68 15.28 -4.96
N VAL A 39 0.33 14.51 -5.98
CA VAL A 39 0.06 13.08 -5.82
C VAL A 39 1.38 12.36 -5.50
N SER A 40 1.36 11.54 -4.45
CA SER A 40 2.47 10.66 -4.10
C SER A 40 1.97 9.23 -3.91
N LYS A 41 2.59 8.29 -4.61
CA LYS A 41 2.28 6.86 -4.46
C LYS A 41 2.71 6.33 -3.10
N ARG A 42 3.80 6.87 -2.56
CA ARG A 42 4.39 6.42 -1.29
C ARG A 42 4.60 7.60 -0.37
N HIS A 43 3.86 7.63 0.71
CA HIS A 43 3.97 8.65 1.74
C HIS A 43 3.37 8.11 3.03
N LEU A 44 4.12 8.16 4.12
CA LEU A 44 3.58 7.78 5.42
C LEU A 44 2.61 8.86 5.90
N ARG A 45 1.38 8.44 6.22
CA ARG A 45 0.34 9.28 6.76
C ARG A 45 -0.03 8.69 8.10
N GLY A 46 0.45 9.32 9.15
CA GLY A 46 0.43 8.80 10.51
C GLY A 46 -0.53 9.54 11.43
N MET A 47 -0.99 8.84 12.47
CA MET A 47 -1.73 9.44 13.59
C MET A 47 -1.25 8.86 14.92
N TRP A 48 -0.96 9.74 15.88
CA TRP A 48 -0.73 9.32 17.26
C TRP A 48 -2.05 9.10 17.99
N ILE A 49 -2.14 7.98 18.72
CA ILE A 49 -3.20 7.69 19.69
C ILE A 49 -2.54 7.62 21.07
N SER A 50 -2.75 8.67 21.86
CA SER A 50 -2.20 8.80 23.21
C SER A 50 -3.15 8.24 24.26
N THR A 51 -2.60 7.44 25.17
CA THR A 51 -3.35 6.73 26.21
C THR A 51 -3.11 7.30 27.61
N VAL A 52 -1.97 7.98 27.80
CA VAL A 52 -1.68 8.72 29.03
C VAL A 52 -2.80 9.73 29.31
N LEU A 53 -3.24 9.82 30.57
CA LEU A 53 -4.35 10.67 31.01
C LEU A 53 -5.68 10.47 30.24
N ASN A 54 -5.85 9.34 29.54
CA ASN A 54 -7.00 9.08 28.67
C ASN A 54 -7.19 10.18 27.62
N LEU A 55 -6.09 10.62 27.01
CA LEU A 55 -6.05 11.76 26.09
C LEU A 55 -6.76 11.50 24.76
N ASP A 56 -6.60 10.30 24.21
CA ASP A 56 -7.32 9.81 23.03
C ASP A 56 -8.07 8.51 23.32
N TRP A 57 -7.41 7.50 23.92
CA TRP A 57 -8.03 6.20 24.15
C TRP A 57 -7.50 5.46 25.40
N PRO A 58 -8.34 4.67 26.11
CA PRO A 58 -9.80 4.73 26.06
C PRO A 58 -10.28 6.08 26.60
N SER A 59 -11.51 6.48 26.27
CA SER A 59 -12.12 7.66 26.87
C SER A 59 -12.21 7.51 28.40
N LYS A 60 -12.29 8.64 29.12
CA LYS A 60 -12.45 8.59 30.59
C LYS A 60 -13.78 7.96 30.95
N GLU A 61 -14.81 8.29 30.18
CA GLU A 61 -16.15 7.74 30.29
C GLU A 61 -16.12 6.22 30.19
N THR A 62 -15.42 5.67 29.20
CA THR A 62 -15.24 4.22 29.05
C THR A 62 -14.41 3.61 30.17
N ARG A 63 -13.28 4.22 30.54
CA ARG A 63 -12.44 3.75 31.66
C ARG A 63 -13.23 3.63 32.96
N ASP A 64 -14.12 4.57 33.23
CA ASP A 64 -14.88 4.69 34.48
C ASP A 64 -16.10 3.73 34.55
N ILE A 65 -16.38 2.95 33.50
CA ILE A 65 -17.38 1.89 33.52
C ILE A 65 -16.95 0.77 34.48
N GLU A 66 -17.78 0.50 35.49
CA GLU A 66 -17.50 -0.52 36.52
C GLU A 66 -17.64 -1.96 35.99
N ASP A 67 -18.65 -2.22 35.14
CA ASP A 67 -18.83 -3.53 34.54
C ASP A 67 -17.71 -3.84 33.54
N THR A 68 -17.01 -4.94 33.77
CA THR A 68 -15.83 -5.29 32.95
C THR A 68 -16.21 -5.67 31.52
N GLY A 69 -17.34 -6.34 31.32
CA GLY A 69 -17.79 -6.72 29.98
C GLY A 69 -18.16 -5.51 29.15
N GLU A 70 -18.94 -4.59 29.72
CA GLU A 70 -19.34 -3.33 29.08
C GLU A 70 -18.13 -2.44 28.80
N ARG A 71 -17.22 -2.26 29.77
CA ARG A 71 -15.99 -1.47 29.58
C ARG A 71 -15.13 -2.02 28.45
N VAL A 72 -14.92 -3.34 28.41
CA VAL A 72 -14.13 -4.00 27.34
C VAL A 72 -14.80 -3.81 25.99
N GLN A 73 -16.11 -4.04 25.90
CA GLN A 73 -16.86 -3.86 24.66
C GLN A 73 -16.75 -2.42 24.16
N LYS A 74 -16.97 -1.43 25.04
CA LYS A 74 -16.88 -0.02 24.68
C LYS A 74 -15.47 0.41 24.29
N SER A 75 -14.46 -0.10 25.00
CA SER A 75 -13.04 0.13 24.68
C SER A 75 -12.70 -0.35 23.26
N LYS A 76 -13.19 -1.54 22.88
CA LYS A 76 -13.01 -2.10 21.52
C LYS A 76 -13.73 -1.28 20.45
N GLU A 77 -14.96 -0.86 20.70
CA GLU A 77 -15.73 0.00 19.79
C GLU A 77 -15.03 1.34 19.53
N GLU A 78 -14.47 1.96 20.56
CA GLU A 78 -13.71 3.21 20.41
C GLU A 78 -12.45 3.02 19.54
N LEU A 79 -11.69 1.94 19.73
CA LEU A 79 -10.53 1.64 18.86
C LEU A 79 -10.95 1.41 17.41
N ILE A 80 -12.01 0.63 17.18
CA ILE A 80 -12.54 0.38 15.83
C ILE A 80 -12.91 1.71 15.18
N SER A 81 -13.62 2.59 15.91
CA SER A 81 -14.01 3.92 15.41
C SER A 81 -12.80 4.79 15.04
N LEU A 82 -11.75 4.79 15.85
CA LEU A 82 -10.51 5.51 15.56
C LEU A 82 -9.81 4.96 14.30
N LEU A 83 -9.79 3.64 14.11
CA LEU A 83 -9.18 2.99 12.95
C LEU A 83 -10.00 3.17 11.67
N ASP A 84 -11.34 3.13 11.76
CA ASP A 84 -12.24 3.43 10.64
C ASP A 84 -12.10 4.88 10.19
N MET A 85 -12.02 5.81 11.14
CA MET A 85 -11.73 7.21 10.86
C MET A 85 -10.38 7.34 10.13
N ALA A 86 -9.32 6.71 10.64
CA ALA A 86 -8.00 6.71 10.02
C ALA A 86 -8.04 6.20 8.57
N ALA A 87 -8.67 5.04 8.34
CA ALA A 87 -8.84 4.46 7.01
C ALA A 87 -9.61 5.40 6.06
N SER A 88 -10.67 6.07 6.56
CA SER A 88 -11.47 7.03 5.78
C SER A 88 -10.71 8.29 5.38
N MET A 89 -9.58 8.56 6.04
CA MET A 89 -8.69 9.69 5.78
C MET A 89 -7.40 9.28 5.06
N ASN A 90 -7.35 8.03 4.57
CA ASN A 90 -6.18 7.45 3.93
C ASN A 90 -4.91 7.52 4.80
N ILE A 91 -5.07 7.40 6.13
CA ILE A 91 -3.98 7.20 7.08
C ILE A 91 -3.55 5.73 7.01
N ASN A 92 -2.24 5.49 6.93
CA ASN A 92 -1.66 4.16 6.73
C ASN A 92 -0.75 3.69 7.88
N ALA A 93 -0.56 4.51 8.92
CA ALA A 93 0.17 4.12 10.12
C ALA A 93 -0.43 4.73 11.40
N ILE A 94 -0.49 3.94 12.46
CA ILE A 94 -0.93 4.36 13.80
C ILE A 94 0.22 4.19 14.79
N PHE A 95 0.45 5.23 15.58
CA PHE A 95 1.43 5.24 16.66
C PHE A 95 0.66 5.18 17.99
N PHE A 96 0.47 3.96 18.49
CA PHE A 96 -0.43 3.67 19.61
C PHE A 96 0.35 3.57 20.92
N GLN A 97 0.02 4.40 21.92
CA GLN A 97 0.75 4.43 23.19
C GLN A 97 0.44 3.20 24.05
N VAL A 98 1.32 2.21 24.03
CA VAL A 98 1.17 0.94 24.78
C VAL A 98 1.80 0.97 26.17
N SER A 99 2.69 1.92 26.43
CA SER A 99 3.37 2.08 27.73
C SER A 99 3.54 3.58 28.04
N PRO A 100 2.53 4.21 28.66
CA PRO A 100 2.59 5.62 29.02
C PRO A 100 3.45 5.95 30.26
N GLU A 101 3.54 5.06 31.26
CA GLU A 101 4.24 5.32 32.53
C GLU A 101 4.68 4.06 33.30
N GLY A 102 5.66 3.31 32.78
CA GLY A 102 6.23 2.16 33.52
C GLY A 102 5.25 0.99 33.65
N ASP A 103 4.23 0.98 32.79
CA ASP A 103 3.09 0.09 32.76
C ASP A 103 2.86 -0.46 31.35
N ALA A 104 1.77 -1.22 31.17
CA ALA A 104 1.41 -1.84 29.91
C ALA A 104 -0.08 -1.75 29.60
N LEU A 105 -0.40 -1.44 28.34
CA LEU A 105 -1.71 -1.68 27.71
C LEU A 105 -1.67 -2.97 26.88
N TYR A 106 -0.95 -3.96 27.39
CA TYR A 106 -0.72 -5.27 26.81
C TYR A 106 -0.41 -6.24 27.96
N LYS A 107 -0.59 -7.54 27.75
CA LYS A 107 -0.30 -8.54 28.78
C LYS A 107 1.21 -8.70 29.02
N SER A 108 1.70 -8.11 30.11
CA SER A 108 3.12 -8.11 30.47
C SER A 108 3.45 -9.03 31.65
N ASP A 109 4.57 -9.74 31.54
CA ASP A 109 5.20 -10.45 32.64
C ASP A 109 6.11 -9.54 33.47
N LEU A 110 6.53 -8.40 32.91
CA LEU A 110 7.53 -7.48 33.47
C LEU A 110 6.94 -6.27 34.20
N VAL A 111 5.80 -5.76 33.76
CA VAL A 111 5.19 -4.53 34.30
C VAL A 111 3.70 -4.67 34.61
N PRO A 112 3.15 -3.81 35.49
CA PRO A 112 1.72 -3.82 35.80
C PRO A 112 0.88 -3.31 34.63
N TRP A 113 -0.40 -3.70 34.62
CA TRP A 113 -1.42 -3.09 33.76
C TRP A 113 -1.55 -1.59 34.00
N SER A 114 -1.76 -0.85 32.91
CA SER A 114 -1.92 0.59 32.96
C SER A 114 -3.19 1.02 33.68
N ARG A 115 -3.07 2.04 34.53
CA ARG A 115 -4.23 2.65 35.21
C ARG A 115 -5.22 3.28 34.22
N TYR A 116 -4.78 3.64 33.02
CA TYR A 116 -5.64 4.31 32.05
C TYR A 116 -6.70 3.38 31.44
N LEU A 117 -6.61 2.07 31.65
CA LEU A 117 -7.61 1.10 31.21
C LEU A 117 -8.76 0.91 32.21
N THR A 118 -8.51 1.06 33.52
CA THR A 118 -9.46 0.66 34.59
C THR A 118 -9.62 1.69 35.71
N GLY A 119 -8.85 2.78 35.67
CA GLY A 119 -8.70 3.73 36.78
C GLY A 119 -7.76 3.24 37.90
N THR A 120 -7.36 1.96 37.89
CA THR A 120 -6.55 1.34 38.96
C THR A 120 -5.24 0.77 38.40
N PHE A 121 -4.10 1.23 38.91
CA PHE A 121 -2.78 0.74 38.50
C PHE A 121 -2.63 -0.76 38.82
N GLY A 122 -2.21 -1.56 37.83
CA GLY A 122 -2.04 -3.02 37.96
C GLY A 122 -3.30 -3.86 37.87
N LYS A 123 -4.50 -3.27 37.76
CA LYS A 123 -5.75 -4.02 37.61
C LYS A 123 -5.89 -4.52 36.17
N ASP A 124 -6.10 -5.84 36.04
CA ASP A 124 -6.36 -6.50 34.75
C ASP A 124 -7.62 -5.91 34.08
N PRO A 125 -7.54 -5.44 32.83
CA PRO A 125 -8.65 -4.83 32.12
C PRO A 125 -9.68 -5.86 31.60
N GLY A 126 -9.37 -7.16 31.59
CA GLY A 126 -10.23 -8.22 31.07
C GLY A 126 -10.01 -8.57 29.58
N PHE A 127 -9.03 -7.96 28.92
CA PHE A 127 -8.62 -8.24 27.53
C PHE A 127 -7.20 -7.73 27.26
N ASP A 128 -6.58 -8.12 26.15
CA ASP A 128 -5.31 -7.54 25.68
C ASP A 128 -5.59 -6.44 24.63
N PRO A 129 -5.40 -5.15 24.95
CA PRO A 129 -5.63 -4.07 24.00
C PRO A 129 -4.68 -4.04 22.80
N LEU A 130 -3.40 -4.39 23.02
CA LEU A 130 -2.40 -4.34 21.97
C LEU A 130 -2.65 -5.44 20.93
N GLU A 131 -2.96 -6.66 21.37
CA GLU A 131 -3.35 -7.74 20.46
C GLU A 131 -4.55 -7.34 19.60
N PHE A 132 -5.60 -6.79 20.24
CA PHE A 132 -6.80 -6.36 19.54
C PHE A 132 -6.57 -5.24 18.53
N VAL A 133 -5.80 -4.20 18.89
CA VAL A 133 -5.57 -3.06 17.99
C VAL A 133 -4.65 -3.42 16.82
N ILE A 134 -3.71 -4.36 16.98
CA ILE A 134 -2.89 -4.90 15.87
C ILE A 134 -3.81 -5.56 14.85
N GLU A 135 -4.65 -6.50 15.29
CA GLU A 135 -5.56 -7.23 14.41
C GLU A 135 -6.46 -6.27 13.63
N GLN A 136 -7.10 -5.33 14.34
CA GLN A 136 -8.02 -4.37 13.73
C GLN A 136 -7.33 -3.37 12.78
N ALA A 137 -6.09 -2.96 13.06
CA ALA A 137 -5.32 -2.09 12.18
C ALA A 137 -4.90 -2.83 10.90
N HIS A 138 -4.39 -4.06 11.04
CA HIS A 138 -3.96 -4.90 9.91
C HIS A 138 -5.10 -5.26 8.97
N MET A 139 -6.31 -5.53 9.49
CA MET A 139 -7.51 -5.71 8.67
C MET A 139 -7.81 -4.52 7.75
N ARG A 140 -7.35 -3.32 8.13
CA ARG A 140 -7.52 -2.07 7.37
C ARG A 140 -6.27 -1.69 6.57
N ASN A 141 -5.25 -2.56 6.53
CA ASN A 141 -3.94 -2.29 5.94
C ASN A 141 -3.25 -1.05 6.54
N ILE A 142 -3.38 -0.88 7.85
CA ILE A 142 -2.74 0.18 8.63
C ILE A 142 -1.62 -0.44 9.46
N GLU A 143 -0.42 0.13 9.37
CA GLU A 143 0.69 -0.29 10.25
C GLU A 143 0.43 0.11 11.70
N LEU A 144 0.79 -0.76 12.64
CA LEU A 144 0.76 -0.44 14.06
C LEU A 144 2.18 -0.34 14.63
N HIS A 145 2.52 0.88 15.06
CA HIS A 145 3.74 1.18 15.80
C HIS A 145 3.42 1.29 17.30
N ALA A 146 3.98 0.39 18.10
CA ALA A 146 3.84 0.40 19.55
C ALA A 146 4.68 1.54 20.14
N TRP A 147 3.99 2.56 20.67
CA TRP A 147 4.61 3.72 21.30
C TRP A 147 4.84 3.50 22.80
N VAL A 148 6.10 3.60 23.19
CA VAL A 148 6.58 3.39 24.56
C VAL A 148 7.25 4.67 25.05
N ASN A 149 6.84 5.16 26.22
CA ASN A 149 7.67 6.10 26.97
C ASN A 149 8.74 5.29 27.73
N PRO A 150 10.04 5.55 27.50
CA PRO A 150 11.09 4.67 28.02
C PRO A 150 11.30 4.81 29.53
N TYR A 151 11.18 6.03 30.08
CA TYR A 151 11.68 6.30 31.44
C TYR A 151 10.62 6.67 32.46
N ARG A 152 9.45 7.14 32.05
CA ARG A 152 8.39 7.57 32.97
C ARG A 152 7.85 6.39 33.77
N VAL A 153 7.67 6.60 35.07
CA VAL A 153 7.04 5.66 36.01
C VAL A 153 5.72 6.20 36.55
N SER A 154 5.56 7.52 36.61
CA SER A 154 4.26 8.14 36.90
C SER A 154 4.17 9.58 36.37
N MET A 155 2.95 10.02 36.07
CA MET A 155 2.64 11.41 35.75
C MET A 155 2.68 12.37 36.95
N TYR A 156 2.57 11.87 38.17
CA TYR A 156 2.51 12.66 39.39
C TYR A 156 3.33 12.04 40.54
N THR A 157 3.78 12.85 41.50
CA THR A 157 4.46 12.37 42.73
C THR A 157 3.66 12.65 44.00
N ASP A 158 2.36 12.93 43.87
CA ASP A 158 1.46 13.11 45.01
C ASP A 158 1.29 11.80 45.81
N LYS A 159 0.67 11.93 46.99
CA LYS A 159 0.54 10.82 47.95
C LYS A 159 -0.25 9.64 47.38
N ASP A 160 -1.33 9.90 46.65
CA ASP A 160 -2.22 8.87 46.15
C ASP A 160 -1.57 8.14 44.97
N THR A 161 -0.92 8.89 44.07
CA THR A 161 -0.11 8.31 42.99
C THR A 161 1.02 7.46 43.58
N THR A 162 1.78 7.97 44.55
CA THR A 162 2.87 7.24 45.18
C THR A 162 2.38 5.95 45.86
N ALA A 163 1.26 6.01 46.58
CA ALA A 163 0.67 4.83 47.22
C ALA A 163 0.23 3.78 46.18
N SER A 164 -0.34 4.21 45.05
CA SER A 164 -0.80 3.32 43.97
C SER A 164 0.32 2.51 43.32
N LEU A 165 1.56 2.99 43.38
CA LEU A 165 2.72 2.31 42.80
C LEU A 165 3.24 1.14 43.65
N ASN A 166 2.77 0.96 44.88
CA ASN A 166 3.27 -0.09 45.79
C ASN A 166 2.59 -1.46 45.55
N ILE A 167 2.69 -1.98 44.33
CA ILE A 167 2.12 -3.26 43.90
C ILE A 167 3.20 -4.15 43.25
N PRO A 168 3.00 -5.48 43.12
CA PRO A 168 3.93 -6.35 42.41
C PRO A 168 4.21 -5.88 40.96
N LYS A 169 5.43 -6.11 40.46
CA LYS A 169 5.93 -5.71 39.12
C LYS A 169 6.10 -4.20 38.91
N SER A 170 5.69 -3.37 39.87
CA SER A 170 5.94 -1.93 39.79
C SER A 170 7.42 -1.67 40.00
N VAL A 171 8.09 -1.10 39.00
CA VAL A 171 9.51 -0.73 39.10
C VAL A 171 9.77 0.23 40.27
N TYR A 172 8.78 1.03 40.64
CA TYR A 172 8.85 1.91 41.81
C TYR A 172 9.03 1.14 43.13
N LYS A 173 8.38 -0.02 43.25
CA LYS A 173 8.42 -0.88 44.43
C LYS A 173 9.61 -1.83 44.39
N ASP A 174 9.83 -2.46 43.24
CA ASP A 174 10.79 -3.55 43.10
C ASP A 174 12.23 -3.01 42.98
N HIS A 175 12.41 -1.79 42.46
CA HIS A 175 13.71 -1.13 42.27
C HIS A 175 13.69 0.35 42.70
N PRO A 176 13.41 0.67 43.98
CA PRO A 176 13.36 2.05 44.45
C PRO A 176 14.68 2.81 44.26
N GLU A 177 15.81 2.11 44.19
CA GLU A 177 17.13 2.67 43.94
C GLU A 177 17.30 3.21 42.50
N TRP A 178 16.46 2.76 41.56
CA TRP A 178 16.43 3.27 40.18
C TRP A 178 15.60 4.53 40.05
N ILE A 179 14.73 4.83 41.02
CA ILE A 179 13.75 5.90 40.86
C ILE A 179 14.35 7.25 41.20
N ARG A 180 14.05 8.22 40.36
CA ARG A 180 14.34 9.65 40.57
C ARG A 180 13.08 10.46 40.35
N LYS A 181 13.16 11.72 40.74
CA LYS A 181 12.14 12.72 40.44
C LYS A 181 12.67 13.64 39.37
N ALA A 182 11.95 13.74 38.27
CA ALA A 182 12.09 14.82 37.30
C ALA A 182 10.79 15.64 37.38
N MET A 183 10.90 16.89 37.83
CA MET A 183 9.74 17.71 38.20
C MET A 183 8.81 17.01 39.20
N ASN A 184 7.53 16.84 38.85
CA ASN A 184 6.51 16.18 39.64
C ASN A 184 6.22 14.76 39.13
N ARG A 185 7.21 14.08 38.54
CA ARG A 185 7.08 12.74 37.96
C ARG A 185 8.14 11.81 38.52
N TYR A 186 7.76 10.55 38.74
CA TYR A 186 8.76 9.50 38.95
C TYR A 186 9.25 9.01 37.60
N VAL A 187 10.56 8.89 37.48
CA VAL A 187 11.24 8.35 36.31
C VAL A 187 12.32 7.37 36.78
N ILE A 188 12.68 6.40 35.95
CA ILE A 188 13.89 5.62 36.19
C ILE A 188 15.13 6.45 35.87
N ASP A 189 16.28 6.11 36.47
CA ASP A 189 17.58 6.71 36.18
C ASP A 189 18.29 5.92 35.06
N PRO A 190 18.28 6.41 33.80
CA PRO A 190 18.99 5.76 32.70
C PRO A 190 20.52 5.70 32.87
N GLY A 191 21.10 6.39 33.87
CA GLY A 191 22.50 6.21 34.24
C GLY A 191 22.83 4.85 34.83
N ILE A 192 21.84 4.12 35.33
CA ILE A 192 21.99 2.78 35.91
C ILE A 192 21.86 1.74 34.79
N PRO A 193 22.90 0.91 34.53
CA PRO A 193 22.86 -0.09 33.47
C PRO A 193 21.68 -1.07 33.58
N GLU A 194 21.36 -1.51 34.80
CA GLU A 194 20.25 -2.44 35.07
C GLU A 194 18.88 -1.80 34.79
N ALA A 195 18.72 -0.50 35.08
CA ALA A 195 17.51 0.25 34.74
C ALA A 195 17.34 0.40 33.22
N ARG A 196 18.43 0.66 32.48
CA ARG A 196 18.39 0.65 31.00
C ARG A 196 18.02 -0.72 30.46
N LYS A 197 18.60 -1.78 31.03
CA LYS A 197 18.28 -3.16 30.65
C LYS A 197 16.79 -3.45 30.87
N TRP A 198 16.19 -2.99 31.96
CA TRP A 198 14.75 -3.14 32.20
C TRP A 198 13.90 -2.45 31.12
N VAL A 199 14.29 -1.27 30.62
CA VAL A 199 13.60 -0.64 29.47
C VAL A 199 13.73 -1.51 28.22
N ILE A 200 14.92 -2.03 27.95
CA ILE A 200 15.20 -2.90 26.81
C ILE A 200 14.33 -4.15 26.88
N ASP A 201 14.29 -4.82 28.02
CA ASP A 201 13.52 -6.05 28.22
C ASP A 201 12.02 -5.82 28.00
N ARG A 202 11.48 -4.67 28.43
CA ARG A 202 10.06 -4.31 28.20
C ARG A 202 9.74 -4.09 26.72
N VAL A 203 10.62 -3.41 25.99
CA VAL A 203 10.46 -3.21 24.55
C VAL A 203 10.57 -4.56 23.82
N MET A 204 11.54 -5.38 24.20
CA MET A 204 11.73 -6.70 23.58
C MET A 204 10.58 -7.66 23.89
N GLU A 205 9.94 -7.58 25.06
CA GLU A 205 8.71 -8.33 25.33
C GLU A 205 7.61 -8.01 24.31
N ILE A 206 7.45 -6.73 23.95
CA ILE A 206 6.48 -6.32 22.92
C ILE A 206 6.88 -6.89 21.56
N VAL A 207 8.15 -6.72 21.18
CA VAL A 207 8.69 -7.19 19.89
C VAL A 207 8.52 -8.69 19.76
N GLU A 208 8.78 -9.46 20.81
CA GLU A 208 8.72 -10.92 20.77
C GLU A 208 7.28 -11.44 20.74
N LYS A 209 6.38 -10.88 21.56
CA LYS A 209 5.02 -11.40 21.76
C LYS A 209 4.00 -10.94 20.72
N TYR A 210 4.18 -9.77 20.10
CA TYR A 210 3.15 -9.13 19.28
C TYR A 210 3.57 -8.95 17.82
N ASP A 211 2.57 -8.96 16.92
CA ASP A 211 2.78 -8.76 15.48
C ASP A 211 2.82 -7.28 15.06
N ILE A 212 3.63 -6.48 15.75
CA ILE A 212 3.79 -5.05 15.49
C ILE A 212 4.62 -4.77 14.22
N ASP A 213 4.39 -3.59 13.62
CA ASP A 213 5.17 -3.12 12.47
C ASP A 213 6.33 -2.22 12.89
N GLY A 214 6.24 -1.62 14.09
CA GLY A 214 7.35 -0.86 14.64
C GLY A 214 7.28 -0.58 16.14
N ILE A 215 8.42 -0.17 16.67
CA ILE A 215 8.56 0.46 17.99
C ILE A 215 8.71 1.98 17.77
N HIS A 216 8.05 2.75 18.62
CA HIS A 216 8.10 4.21 18.60
C HIS A 216 8.42 4.76 19.99
N PHE A 217 9.46 5.58 20.11
CA PHE A 217 9.64 6.45 21.29
C PHE A 217 9.24 7.88 20.95
N ASP A 218 8.70 8.60 21.92
CA ASP A 218 8.44 10.04 21.83
C ASP A 218 9.66 10.87 22.30
N ASP A 219 9.43 12.07 22.81
CA ASP A 219 10.46 13.07 23.11
C ASP A 219 10.97 13.07 24.55
N TYR A 220 10.46 12.18 25.41
CA TYR A 220 10.81 12.16 26.82
C TYR A 220 12.01 11.25 27.12
N PHE A 221 13.17 11.89 27.30
CA PHE A 221 14.39 11.26 27.81
C PHE A 221 14.69 11.76 29.23
N TYR A 222 15.84 12.37 29.48
CA TYR A 222 16.23 12.84 30.80
C TYR A 222 15.44 14.06 31.31
N TYR A 223 14.67 14.73 30.45
CA TYR A 223 14.03 16.01 30.76
C TYR A 223 12.59 16.11 30.26
N GLU A 224 11.72 16.64 31.13
CA GLU A 224 10.29 16.84 30.85
C GLU A 224 9.78 18.31 31.02
N ARG A 225 10.66 19.32 30.91
CA ARG A 225 10.42 20.80 30.96
C ARG A 225 10.55 21.56 32.30
N THR A 226 11.61 22.35 32.38
CA THR A 226 11.79 23.73 32.91
C THR A 226 12.22 24.00 34.34
N PHE A 227 12.07 23.13 35.35
CA PHE A 227 12.84 23.22 36.60
C PHE A 227 12.81 21.86 37.33
N GLY A 228 13.99 21.35 37.71
CA GLY A 228 14.19 20.08 38.43
C GLY A 228 14.93 19.06 37.58
N GLU A 229 16.26 19.20 37.50
CA GLU A 229 17.13 18.18 36.89
C GLU A 229 17.00 16.85 37.65
N LEU A 230 17.16 15.75 36.91
CA LEU A 230 17.31 14.41 37.49
C LEU A 230 18.48 14.44 38.49
N ASP A 231 18.25 14.08 39.75
CA ASP A 231 19.33 13.99 40.76
C ASP A 231 20.11 12.67 40.60
N ASP A 232 21.00 12.64 39.61
CA ASP A 232 21.78 11.49 39.19
C ASP A 232 23.27 11.63 39.50
N LYS A 233 23.69 12.59 40.35
CA LYS A 233 25.11 12.83 40.67
C LYS A 233 25.80 11.62 41.29
N GLN A 234 25.10 10.91 42.18
CA GLN A 234 25.61 9.68 42.77
C GLN A 234 25.70 8.57 41.73
N THR A 235 24.71 8.47 40.84
CA THR A 235 24.71 7.53 39.72
C THR A 235 25.88 7.81 38.79
N TYR A 236 26.12 9.06 38.42
CA TYR A 236 27.26 9.50 37.62
C TYR A 236 28.59 9.11 38.26
N THR A 237 28.76 9.35 39.57
CA THR A 237 30.00 8.98 40.28
C THR A 237 30.23 7.47 40.28
N LYS A 238 29.15 6.69 40.41
CA LYS A 238 29.22 5.23 40.50
C LYS A 238 29.35 4.54 39.13
N TYR A 239 28.67 5.05 38.11
CA TYR A 239 28.48 4.41 36.80
C TYR A 239 29.07 5.24 35.65
N ASN A 240 30.29 5.74 35.82
CA ASN A 240 31.06 6.44 34.78
C ASN A 240 32.40 5.73 34.49
N PRO A 241 32.35 4.48 33.97
CA PRO A 241 33.57 3.70 33.70
C PRO A 241 34.43 4.32 32.59
N ASP A 242 33.80 5.05 31.66
CA ASP A 242 34.47 5.69 30.52
C ASP A 242 35.12 7.03 30.90
N GLY A 243 34.99 7.48 32.15
CA GLY A 243 35.69 8.65 32.67
C GLY A 243 35.24 9.98 32.05
N PHE A 244 33.97 10.11 31.66
CA PHE A 244 33.40 11.39 31.22
C PHE A 244 33.67 12.47 32.28
N SER A 245 34.12 13.65 31.86
CA SER A 245 34.35 14.77 32.78
C SER A 245 33.12 15.65 32.95
N ASP A 246 32.24 15.71 31.94
CA ASP A 246 30.95 16.39 31.98
C ASP A 246 29.82 15.38 32.14
N ILE A 247 28.98 15.58 33.16
CA ILE A 247 27.80 14.76 33.42
C ILE A 247 26.82 14.82 32.24
N LYS A 248 26.78 15.92 31.48
CA LYS A 248 25.89 16.05 30.31
C LYS A 248 26.27 15.09 29.19
N ASP A 249 27.57 14.91 28.94
CA ASP A 249 28.07 13.93 27.97
C ASP A 249 27.76 12.51 28.41
N TRP A 250 27.95 12.22 29.70
CA TRP A 250 27.58 10.94 30.29
C TRP A 250 26.07 10.66 30.15
N ARG A 251 25.20 11.64 30.43
CA ARG A 251 23.74 11.51 30.22
C ARG A 251 23.41 11.21 28.76
N ARG A 252 24.00 11.94 27.80
CA ARG A 252 23.85 11.66 26.37
C ARG A 252 24.29 10.24 26.01
N ASN A 253 25.42 9.79 26.55
CA ASN A 253 25.94 8.44 26.32
C ASN A 253 25.00 7.35 26.84
N ASN A 254 24.38 7.53 28.00
CA ASN A 254 23.42 6.56 28.53
C ASN A 254 22.19 6.38 27.62
N THR A 255 21.64 7.48 27.09
CA THR A 255 20.55 7.41 26.10
C THR A 255 21.03 6.78 24.79
N TYR A 256 22.25 7.12 24.34
CA TYR A 256 22.86 6.52 23.16
C TYR A 256 22.99 4.99 23.29
N LEU A 257 23.46 4.49 24.45
CA LEU A 257 23.57 3.06 24.72
C LEU A 257 22.20 2.36 24.66
N LEU A 258 21.15 2.97 25.24
CA LEU A 258 19.79 2.44 25.13
C LEU A 258 19.34 2.31 23.67
N VAL A 259 19.45 3.38 22.89
CA VAL A 259 18.99 3.41 21.49
C VAL A 259 19.78 2.41 20.64
N LYS A 260 21.10 2.35 20.82
CA LYS A 260 21.99 1.42 20.10
C LYS A 260 21.64 -0.03 20.43
N GLU A 261 21.52 -0.39 21.70
CA GLU A 261 21.24 -1.77 22.10
C GLU A 261 19.83 -2.21 21.68
N LEU A 262 18.82 -1.33 21.77
CA LEU A 262 17.48 -1.60 21.24
C LEU A 262 17.51 -1.85 19.74
N SER A 263 18.20 -0.99 18.98
CA SER A 263 18.35 -1.15 17.53
C SER A 263 18.90 -2.52 17.16
N GLU A 264 19.99 -2.92 17.80
CA GLU A 264 20.65 -4.20 17.58
C GLU A 264 19.72 -5.38 17.92
N LYS A 265 19.03 -5.33 19.07
CA LYS A 265 18.13 -6.40 19.52
C LYS A 265 16.86 -6.52 18.68
N ILE A 266 16.23 -5.40 18.30
CA ILE A 266 15.04 -5.39 17.46
C ILE A 266 15.37 -6.02 16.10
N ARG A 267 16.46 -5.57 15.46
CA ARG A 267 16.90 -6.10 14.16
C ARG A 267 17.23 -7.59 14.22
N ALA A 268 17.83 -8.06 15.31
CA ALA A 268 18.16 -9.46 15.50
C ALA A 268 16.92 -10.34 15.79
N SER A 269 15.88 -9.79 16.40
CA SER A 269 14.65 -10.54 16.76
C SER A 269 13.64 -10.59 15.60
N LYS A 270 13.27 -9.43 15.05
CA LYS A 270 12.31 -9.31 13.93
C LYS A 270 12.79 -8.20 13.00
N SER A 271 13.48 -8.58 11.92
CA SER A 271 14.11 -7.63 10.98
C SER A 271 13.14 -6.64 10.34
N TRP A 272 11.86 -7.00 10.23
CA TRP A 272 10.82 -6.13 9.67
C TRP A 272 10.35 -5.04 10.63
N VAL A 273 10.51 -5.23 11.95
CA VAL A 273 10.04 -4.24 12.94
C VAL A 273 10.89 -2.98 12.81
N LYS A 274 10.21 -1.86 12.55
CA LYS A 274 10.82 -0.53 12.37
C LYS A 274 11.07 0.09 13.73
N PHE A 275 12.29 0.53 14.04
CA PHE A 275 12.55 1.32 15.24
C PHE A 275 12.64 2.80 14.89
N GLY A 276 11.80 3.64 15.51
CA GLY A 276 11.93 5.07 15.31
C GLY A 276 11.54 5.91 16.51
N ILE A 277 11.91 7.18 16.43
CA ILE A 277 11.86 8.10 17.56
C ILE A 277 11.31 9.45 17.09
N SER A 278 10.38 10.02 17.85
CA SER A 278 9.79 11.34 17.65
C SER A 278 10.34 12.34 18.67
N PRO A 279 11.53 12.91 18.44
CA PRO A 279 12.12 13.86 19.37
C PRO A 279 11.46 15.24 19.25
N MET A 280 11.82 16.17 20.14
CA MET A 280 11.49 17.58 19.93
C MET A 280 12.01 18.07 18.57
N GLY A 281 11.35 19.06 17.96
CA GLY A 281 11.73 19.54 16.63
C GLY A 281 13.15 20.11 16.48
N ILE A 282 13.86 20.39 17.58
CA ILE A 282 15.14 21.11 17.59
C ILE A 282 16.22 20.24 18.24
N TRP A 283 17.19 19.76 17.47
CA TRP A 283 18.35 19.01 18.00
C TRP A 283 19.24 19.91 18.87
N ALA A 284 19.82 20.95 18.27
CA ALA A 284 20.66 21.96 18.92
C ALA A 284 20.59 23.27 18.11
N ASN A 285 20.80 24.42 18.75
CA ASN A 285 20.81 25.71 18.05
C ASN A 285 22.22 26.07 17.58
N LYS A 286 22.32 26.59 16.35
CA LYS A 286 23.59 27.11 15.83
C LYS A 286 24.16 28.25 16.66
N LYS A 287 23.30 29.13 17.17
CA LYS A 287 23.70 30.29 17.97
C LYS A 287 24.36 29.91 19.31
N ASP A 288 24.10 28.71 19.81
CA ASP A 288 24.61 28.24 21.11
C ASP A 288 25.99 27.57 20.96
N GLY A 289 26.62 27.69 19.79
CA GLY A 289 27.98 27.20 19.54
C GLY A 289 28.05 25.83 18.86
N TYR A 290 26.92 25.25 18.43
CA TYR A 290 26.85 24.01 17.66
C TYR A 290 26.87 24.31 16.15
N PRO A 291 28.01 24.20 15.42
CA PRO A 291 28.09 24.68 14.03
C PRO A 291 27.11 23.99 13.08
N ASP A 292 26.79 22.73 13.39
CA ASP A 292 25.86 21.88 12.63
C ASP A 292 24.41 22.02 13.12
N GLY A 293 24.12 22.86 14.11
CA GLY A 293 22.79 23.08 14.65
C GLY A 293 21.87 23.82 13.67
N SER A 294 20.56 23.74 13.90
CA SER A 294 19.58 24.49 13.13
C SER A 294 19.69 25.99 13.40
N ASN A 295 19.28 26.84 12.45
CA ASN A 295 19.23 28.29 12.62
C ASN A 295 18.03 28.71 13.48
N THR A 296 18.02 28.22 14.71
CA THR A 296 16.95 28.39 15.69
C THR A 296 17.44 29.10 16.94
N SER A 297 16.48 29.49 17.78
CA SER A 297 16.71 30.27 18.98
C SER A 297 15.98 29.74 20.22
N SER A 298 15.63 28.46 20.24
CA SER A 298 14.89 27.85 21.35
C SER A 298 15.72 27.74 22.62
N SER A 299 15.11 27.95 23.80
CA SER A 299 15.76 27.68 25.09
C SER A 299 15.78 26.20 25.48
N ILE A 300 15.04 25.35 24.74
CA ILE A 300 14.95 23.92 24.98
C ILE A 300 15.31 23.18 23.69
N THR A 301 16.28 22.29 23.77
CA THR A 301 16.80 21.49 22.65
C THR A 301 16.96 20.03 23.08
N ASN A 302 16.94 19.09 22.14
CA ASN A 302 17.16 17.68 22.47
C ASN A 302 18.56 17.46 23.09
N TYR A 303 19.59 18.09 22.51
CA TYR A 303 20.98 17.84 22.88
C TYR A 303 21.32 18.31 24.30
N ASP A 304 20.86 19.50 24.69
CA ASP A 304 21.22 20.11 25.98
C ASP A 304 20.17 19.90 27.07
N SER A 305 18.90 19.81 26.70
CA SER A 305 17.82 19.67 27.69
C SER A 305 17.45 18.20 27.89
N ALA A 306 17.13 17.48 26.81
CA ALA A 306 16.73 16.07 26.89
C ALA A 306 17.91 15.09 27.01
N PHE A 307 19.15 15.58 26.82
CA PHE A 307 20.36 14.76 26.72
C PHE A 307 20.17 13.63 25.70
N ALA A 308 19.59 14.00 24.55
CA ALA A 308 19.26 13.13 23.43
C ALA A 308 19.98 13.64 22.17
N ASP A 309 21.05 12.96 21.78
CA ASP A 309 21.82 13.30 20.58
C ASP A 309 21.16 12.70 19.33
N THR A 310 20.01 13.26 18.97
CA THR A 310 19.15 12.75 17.90
C THR A 310 19.79 12.81 16.52
N LYS A 311 20.69 13.77 16.27
CA LYS A 311 21.49 13.82 15.04
C LYS A 311 22.39 12.59 14.93
N ARG A 312 23.08 12.23 16.01
CA ARG A 312 23.98 11.07 16.04
C ARG A 312 23.24 9.75 15.75
N TRP A 313 22.02 9.59 16.25
CA TRP A 313 21.22 8.38 15.98
C TRP A 313 20.88 8.21 14.50
N VAL A 314 20.69 9.33 13.78
CA VAL A 314 20.50 9.33 12.32
C VAL A 314 21.82 9.08 11.60
N GLU A 315 22.90 9.77 12.00
CA GLU A 315 24.20 9.67 11.35
C GLU A 315 24.80 8.27 11.42
N GLU A 316 24.59 7.57 12.54
CA GLU A 316 24.99 6.18 12.78
C GLU A 316 23.92 5.15 12.37
N GLU A 317 22.78 5.58 11.81
CA GLU A 317 21.69 4.71 11.35
C GLU A 317 21.17 3.74 12.44
N LEU A 318 21.06 4.22 13.68
CA LEU A 318 20.57 3.42 14.82
C LEU A 318 19.04 3.25 14.78
N ILE A 319 18.34 4.10 14.05
CA ILE A 319 16.88 4.09 13.92
C ILE A 319 16.52 3.98 12.44
N ASP A 320 15.38 3.38 12.13
CA ASP A 320 14.86 3.26 10.77
C ASP A 320 14.11 4.52 10.32
N TYR A 321 13.58 5.29 11.27
CA TYR A 321 13.00 6.61 11.00
C TYR A 321 13.16 7.58 12.18
N ILE A 322 13.25 8.86 11.85
CA ILE A 322 13.15 9.98 12.80
C ILE A 322 11.88 10.78 12.50
N ALA A 323 11.18 11.18 13.57
CA ALA A 323 9.89 11.85 13.50
C ALA A 323 9.86 13.19 14.28
N PRO A 324 10.72 14.19 13.98
CA PRO A 324 10.80 15.42 14.76
C PRO A 324 9.45 16.14 14.89
N GLN A 325 9.13 16.53 16.12
CA GLN A 325 7.93 17.28 16.48
C GLN A 325 8.06 18.77 16.11
N VAL A 326 7.82 19.10 14.83
CA VAL A 326 7.90 20.47 14.32
C VAL A 326 6.57 21.19 14.54
N TYR A 327 6.24 21.44 15.81
CA TYR A 327 4.96 22.02 16.25
C TYR A 327 4.94 23.56 16.21
N PHE A 328 5.51 24.11 15.13
CA PHE A 328 5.70 25.54 14.93
C PHE A 328 5.17 25.94 13.55
N THR A 329 4.91 27.22 13.36
CA THR A 329 4.50 27.78 12.07
C THR A 329 5.71 28.18 11.24
N PHE A 330 5.55 28.39 9.93
CA PHE A 330 6.59 29.03 9.10
C PHE A 330 6.99 30.39 9.67
N ALA A 331 6.05 31.11 10.29
CA ALA A 331 6.24 32.42 10.91
C ALA A 331 6.95 32.40 12.27
N ASN A 332 7.19 31.23 12.86
CA ASN A 332 7.81 31.17 14.17
C ASN A 332 9.26 31.67 14.11
N ARG A 333 9.54 32.78 14.80
CA ARG A 333 10.86 33.44 14.77
C ARG A 333 11.97 32.62 15.41
N ASN A 334 11.64 31.74 16.35
CA ASN A 334 12.63 30.97 17.11
C ASN A 334 12.85 29.57 16.55
N ALA A 335 11.87 29.05 15.80
CA ALA A 335 11.80 27.66 15.38
C ALA A 335 10.92 27.54 14.11
N SER A 336 11.26 28.27 13.05
CA SER A 336 10.48 28.29 11.81
C SER A 336 10.33 26.88 11.25
N TYR A 337 9.10 26.53 10.85
CA TYR A 337 8.79 25.20 10.31
C TYR A 337 9.69 24.82 9.12
N GLY A 338 9.85 25.73 8.15
CA GLY A 338 10.64 25.47 6.95
C GLY A 338 12.13 25.30 7.25
N GLU A 339 12.68 26.06 8.20
CA GLU A 339 14.07 25.92 8.66
C GLU A 339 14.29 24.54 9.29
N LEU A 340 13.43 24.15 10.22
CA LEU A 340 13.58 22.88 10.94
C LEU A 340 13.40 21.67 10.03
N THR A 341 12.40 21.68 9.17
CA THR A 341 12.17 20.57 8.23
C THR A 341 13.25 20.49 7.16
N SER A 342 13.78 21.62 6.67
CA SER A 342 14.96 21.64 5.78
C SER A 342 16.19 21.07 6.47
N TRP A 343 16.46 21.50 7.71
CA TRP A 343 17.60 21.03 8.48
C TRP A 343 17.52 19.52 8.74
N TRP A 344 16.35 19.00 9.14
CA TRP A 344 16.16 17.56 9.31
C TRP A 344 16.28 16.78 8.00
N ALA A 345 15.80 17.34 6.88
CA ALA A 345 15.97 16.76 5.56
C ALA A 345 17.47 16.62 5.22
N ASP A 346 18.28 17.63 5.54
CA ASP A 346 19.73 17.55 5.35
C ASP A 346 20.41 16.54 6.29
N VAL A 347 19.93 16.36 7.52
CA VAL A 347 20.47 15.35 8.45
C VAL A 347 20.26 13.92 7.94
N VAL A 348 19.10 13.61 7.36
CA VAL A 348 18.82 12.27 6.79
C VAL A 348 19.42 12.07 5.39
N LYS A 349 20.08 13.08 4.82
CA LYS A 349 20.62 13.01 3.46
C LYS A 349 21.66 11.90 3.33
N GLY A 350 21.36 10.93 2.47
CA GLY A 350 22.26 9.80 2.20
C GLY A 350 22.31 8.77 3.34
N LYS A 351 21.29 8.77 4.21
CA LYS A 351 21.15 7.82 5.32
C LYS A 351 20.00 6.85 5.06
N ASN A 352 20.13 5.64 5.60
CA ASN A 352 19.09 4.63 5.70
C ASN A 352 18.10 4.94 6.84
N VAL A 353 17.60 6.17 6.86
CA VAL A 353 16.69 6.68 7.88
C VAL A 353 15.63 7.53 7.20
N HIS A 354 14.36 7.15 7.34
CA HIS A 354 13.27 7.98 6.86
C HIS A 354 13.05 9.19 7.76
N LEU A 355 12.73 10.34 7.16
CA LEU A 355 12.22 11.51 7.87
C LEU A 355 10.70 11.56 7.75
N TYR A 356 10.01 11.56 8.88
CA TYR A 356 8.60 11.91 8.99
C TYR A 356 8.46 13.19 9.80
N VAL A 357 7.53 14.08 9.48
CA VAL A 357 7.37 15.31 10.26
C VAL A 357 6.16 15.19 11.20
N GLY A 358 6.38 15.38 12.50
CA GLY A 358 5.30 15.52 13.47
C GLY A 358 4.59 16.86 13.30
N GLN A 359 3.27 16.82 13.06
CA GLN A 359 2.41 17.99 12.80
C GLN A 359 1.49 18.28 13.99
N ALA A 360 1.34 19.56 14.33
CA ALA A 360 0.57 20.00 15.49
C ALA A 360 -0.91 20.26 15.16
N LEU A 361 -1.67 19.23 14.75
CA LEU A 361 -3.11 19.39 14.51
C LEU A 361 -3.84 19.92 15.76
N TYR A 362 -3.40 19.53 16.96
CA TYR A 362 -3.95 20.00 18.22
C TYR A 362 -3.86 21.52 18.46
N LYS A 363 -2.98 22.23 17.75
CA LYS A 363 -2.81 23.68 17.89
C LYS A 363 -3.80 24.50 17.09
N ILE A 364 -4.47 23.88 16.12
CA ILE A 364 -5.44 24.57 15.27
C ILE A 364 -6.57 25.12 16.14
N ASN A 365 -6.70 26.45 16.09
CA ASN A 365 -7.61 27.28 16.87
C ASN A 365 -7.39 27.31 18.40
N ASP A 366 -6.37 26.61 18.92
CA ASP A 366 -6.05 26.52 20.35
C ASP A 366 -4.71 27.17 20.72
N ASP A 367 -3.83 27.47 19.75
CA ASP A 367 -2.55 28.14 20.00
C ASP A 367 -2.68 29.68 20.01
N SER A 368 -1.76 30.35 20.69
CA SER A 368 -1.66 31.82 20.69
C SER A 368 -1.19 32.39 19.34
N ASP A 369 -0.42 31.63 18.56
CA ASP A 369 0.07 32.00 17.24
C ASP A 369 -1.10 32.22 16.29
N ARG A 370 -1.18 33.44 15.72
CA ARG A 370 -2.24 33.84 14.80
C ARG A 370 -2.30 32.99 13.52
N TYR A 371 -1.19 32.33 13.15
CA TYR A 371 -1.13 31.47 11.96
C TYR A 371 -1.78 30.11 12.19
N PHE A 372 -2.02 29.72 13.45
CA PHE A 372 -2.84 28.56 13.77
C PHE A 372 -4.33 28.91 14.02
N LYS A 373 -4.79 30.13 13.68
CA LYS A 373 -6.18 30.57 13.92
C LYS A 373 -6.96 30.84 12.63
N GLY A 374 -8.25 30.48 12.63
CA GLY A 374 -9.21 30.77 11.56
C GLY A 374 -8.71 30.34 10.18
N SER A 375 -8.92 31.17 9.17
CA SER A 375 -8.47 30.91 7.79
C SER A 375 -6.94 30.83 7.63
N ASN A 376 -6.17 31.49 8.51
CA ASN A 376 -4.71 31.35 8.49
C ASN A 376 -4.29 29.93 8.83
N ALA A 377 -4.99 29.27 9.77
CA ALA A 377 -4.72 27.90 10.17
C ALA A 377 -4.83 26.92 9.00
N LEU A 378 -5.85 27.10 8.16
CA LEU A 378 -6.02 26.31 6.94
C LEU A 378 -4.85 26.53 5.98
N THR A 379 -4.49 27.78 5.71
CA THR A 379 -3.40 28.10 4.78
C THR A 379 -2.06 27.58 5.27
N GLU A 380 -1.74 27.84 6.55
CA GLU A 380 -0.51 27.40 7.21
C GLU A 380 -0.39 25.87 7.16
N PHE A 381 -1.41 25.14 7.60
CA PHE A 381 -1.37 23.68 7.69
C PHE A 381 -1.34 23.01 6.31
N SER A 382 -2.13 23.53 5.35
CA SER A 382 -2.07 23.08 3.96
C SER A 382 -0.68 23.27 3.36
N ASN A 383 -0.03 24.40 3.62
CA ASN A 383 1.33 24.66 3.14
C ASN A 383 2.37 23.76 3.80
N GLN A 384 2.22 23.43 5.09
CA GLN A 384 3.11 22.47 5.75
C GLN A 384 3.02 21.08 5.11
N LEU A 385 1.81 20.59 4.82
CA LEU A 385 1.63 19.29 4.14
C LEU A 385 2.11 19.29 2.68
N LYS A 386 1.86 20.38 1.94
CA LYS A 386 2.37 20.56 0.57
C LYS A 386 3.90 20.60 0.54
N TYR A 387 4.50 21.36 1.48
CA TYR A 387 5.94 21.40 1.70
C TYR A 387 6.53 20.00 1.92
N ASN A 388 5.93 19.23 2.84
CA ASN A 388 6.41 17.91 3.18
C ASN A 388 6.42 16.96 1.98
N VAL A 389 5.36 16.97 1.16
CA VAL A 389 5.30 16.08 -0.01
C VAL A 389 6.22 16.52 -1.15
N ALA A 390 6.42 17.83 -1.34
CA ALA A 390 7.30 18.33 -2.39
C ALA A 390 8.80 18.19 -2.05
N GLN A 391 9.16 18.14 -0.77
CA GLN A 391 10.53 17.93 -0.30
C GLN A 391 10.90 16.43 -0.39
N PRO A 392 11.76 15.99 -1.32
CA PRO A 392 11.93 14.56 -1.62
C PRO A 392 12.49 13.68 -0.50
N ARG A 393 13.06 14.29 0.55
CA ARG A 393 13.60 13.56 1.71
C ARG A 393 12.58 13.39 2.84
N ILE A 394 11.48 14.14 2.82
CA ILE A 394 10.40 13.96 3.78
C ILE A 394 9.48 12.87 3.23
N MET A 395 9.48 11.73 3.90
CA MET A 395 8.78 10.52 3.46
C MET A 395 7.39 10.39 4.10
N GLY A 396 6.98 11.35 4.93
CA GLY A 396 5.75 11.23 5.68
C GLY A 396 5.42 12.38 6.62
N SER A 397 4.22 12.34 7.16
CA SER A 397 3.75 13.23 8.21
C SER A 397 2.93 12.46 9.22
N ILE A 398 3.07 12.80 10.50
CA ILE A 398 2.33 12.17 11.60
C ILE A 398 1.57 13.27 12.34
N LEU A 399 0.25 13.16 12.46
CA LEU A 399 -0.58 14.21 13.05
C LEU A 399 -0.79 13.94 14.53
N PHE A 400 -0.39 14.90 15.37
CA PHE A 400 -0.67 14.88 16.80
C PHE A 400 -1.96 15.69 17.06
N ARG A 401 -3.08 15.04 17.40
CA ARG A 401 -3.30 13.59 17.68
C ARG A 401 -4.77 13.21 17.46
N ALA A 402 -5.12 11.93 17.63
CA ALA A 402 -6.41 11.33 17.23
C ALA A 402 -7.68 12.10 17.59
N ASN A 403 -7.88 12.56 18.83
CA ASN A 403 -9.12 13.27 19.19
C ASN A 403 -9.29 14.62 18.47
N ASN A 404 -8.24 15.18 17.87
CA ASN A 404 -8.32 16.44 17.13
C ASN A 404 -8.95 16.29 15.75
N PHE A 405 -9.10 15.07 15.25
CA PHE A 405 -9.75 14.80 13.97
C PHE A 405 -11.28 14.95 14.05
N THR A 406 -11.88 14.77 15.22
CA THR A 406 -13.33 14.91 15.44
C THR A 406 -13.70 16.21 16.16
N ASP A 407 -12.70 16.98 16.61
CA ASP A 407 -12.90 18.28 17.25
C ASP A 407 -13.54 19.28 16.28
N THR A 408 -14.66 19.88 16.71
CA THR A 408 -15.45 20.82 15.89
C THR A 408 -14.68 22.07 15.50
N GLY A 409 -13.77 22.54 16.36
CA GLY A 409 -12.90 23.69 16.11
C GLY A 409 -11.83 23.42 15.07
N LYS A 410 -11.58 22.16 14.68
CA LYS A 410 -10.49 21.78 13.77
C LYS A 410 -10.98 21.30 12.41
N GLN A 411 -12.31 21.19 12.23
CA GLN A 411 -12.92 20.60 11.04
C GLN A 411 -12.59 21.29 9.72
N GLN A 412 -12.28 22.60 9.73
CA GLN A 412 -11.82 23.28 8.51
C GLN A 412 -10.52 22.67 7.96
N VAL A 413 -9.57 22.30 8.83
CA VAL A 413 -8.30 21.69 8.44
C VAL A 413 -8.49 20.20 8.18
N VAL A 414 -9.22 19.50 9.06
CA VAL A 414 -9.50 18.06 8.90
C VAL A 414 -10.23 17.77 7.59
N SER A 415 -11.22 18.59 7.22
CA SER A 415 -11.94 18.46 5.94
C SER A 415 -11.03 18.68 4.75
N ALA A 416 -10.11 19.66 4.82
CA ALA A 416 -9.13 19.88 3.76
C ALA A 416 -8.15 18.70 3.64
N ILE A 417 -7.71 18.12 4.76
CA ILE A 417 -6.90 16.90 4.75
C ILE A 417 -7.65 15.77 4.03
N LYS A 418 -8.89 15.51 4.40
CA LYS A 418 -9.67 14.40 3.84
C LYS A 418 -10.00 14.58 2.36
N ASN A 419 -10.45 15.77 1.98
CA ASN A 419 -11.09 15.99 0.68
C ASN A 419 -10.12 16.53 -0.39
N ASP A 420 -8.96 17.05 0.01
CA ASP A 420 -7.99 17.66 -0.89
C ASP A 420 -6.59 17.07 -0.65
N LEU A 421 -5.96 17.37 0.49
CA LEU A 421 -4.52 17.12 0.70
C LEU A 421 -4.17 15.63 0.73
N TRP A 422 -5.01 14.78 1.32
CA TRP A 422 -4.83 13.32 1.37
C TRP A 422 -5.97 12.57 0.67
N SER A 423 -6.55 13.19 -0.37
CA SER A 423 -7.69 12.65 -1.13
C SER A 423 -7.38 11.32 -1.83
N THR A 424 -6.15 11.13 -2.32
CA THR A 424 -5.69 9.88 -2.94
C THR A 424 -5.09 8.94 -1.90
N LYS A 425 -5.24 7.62 -2.08
CA LYS A 425 -4.55 6.63 -1.23
C LYS A 425 -3.03 6.67 -1.45
N ALA A 426 -2.27 6.36 -0.41
CA ALA A 426 -0.82 6.24 -0.48
C ALA A 426 -0.36 4.97 0.22
N LEU A 427 0.63 4.30 -0.39
CA LEU A 427 1.34 3.19 0.22
C LEU A 427 2.36 3.72 1.23
N VAL A 428 2.74 2.88 2.18
CA VAL A 428 3.87 3.18 3.07
C VAL A 428 5.17 3.18 2.25
N PRO A 429 6.11 4.12 2.50
CA PRO A 429 7.42 4.11 1.86
C PRO A 429 8.21 2.83 2.17
N VAL A 430 8.83 2.24 1.16
CA VAL A 430 9.73 1.08 1.33
C VAL A 430 10.99 1.49 2.08
N MET A 431 11.53 0.58 2.90
CA MET A 431 12.85 0.72 3.53
C MET A 431 13.78 -0.37 2.97
N PRO A 432 14.43 -0.17 1.80
CA PRO A 432 15.15 -1.23 1.10
C PRO A 432 16.24 -1.90 1.94
N TRP A 433 16.82 -1.18 2.90
CA TRP A 433 17.86 -1.71 3.81
C TRP A 433 17.31 -2.68 4.87
N LYS A 434 15.99 -2.78 5.08
CA LYS A 434 15.37 -3.76 5.99
C LYS A 434 15.11 -5.11 5.32
N GLY A 435 15.36 -5.23 4.02
CA GLY A 435 15.16 -6.45 3.25
C GLY A 435 13.71 -6.62 2.77
N GLY A 436 13.24 -7.86 2.80
CA GLY A 436 12.04 -8.26 2.06
C GLY A 436 12.31 -8.35 0.56
N ARG A 437 11.28 -8.73 -0.19
CA ARG A 437 11.32 -8.73 -1.65
C ARG A 437 9.91 -8.45 -2.16
N ALA A 438 9.82 -7.82 -3.31
CA ALA A 438 8.54 -7.75 -4.00
C ALA A 438 8.02 -9.19 -4.20
N PRO A 439 6.77 -9.49 -3.80
CA PRO A 439 6.19 -10.81 -4.07
C PRO A 439 6.12 -11.08 -5.57
N ASP A 440 5.82 -12.32 -5.94
CA ASP A 440 5.50 -12.62 -7.33
C ASP A 440 4.23 -11.88 -7.79
N MET A 441 4.19 -11.55 -9.08
CA MET A 441 3.01 -10.90 -9.68
C MET A 441 1.75 -11.75 -9.42
N PRO A 442 0.62 -11.14 -9.03
CA PRO A 442 -0.64 -11.84 -8.85
C PRO A 442 -1.01 -12.73 -10.05
N GLY A 443 -1.69 -13.83 -9.74
CA GLY A 443 -2.23 -14.75 -10.72
C GLY A 443 -3.36 -14.13 -11.53
N TRP A 444 -3.91 -14.92 -12.43
CA TRP A 444 -5.05 -14.48 -13.23
C TRP A 444 -6.31 -14.36 -12.39
N GLY A 445 -7.26 -13.63 -12.94
CA GLY A 445 -8.43 -13.17 -12.22
C GLY A 445 -9.53 -12.76 -13.16
N LYS A 446 -10.69 -12.43 -12.60
CA LYS A 446 -11.90 -12.06 -13.35
C LYS A 446 -12.49 -10.76 -12.82
N VAL A 447 -13.15 -10.03 -13.71
CA VAL A 447 -14.08 -8.95 -13.33
C VAL A 447 -15.49 -9.34 -13.74
N GLU A 448 -16.43 -9.19 -12.82
CA GLU A 448 -17.83 -9.57 -13.01
C GLU A 448 -18.72 -8.45 -12.49
N ALA A 449 -19.79 -8.14 -13.22
CA ALA A 449 -20.81 -7.22 -12.72
C ALA A 449 -21.63 -7.93 -11.63
N VAL A 450 -21.75 -7.29 -10.46
CA VAL A 450 -22.57 -7.75 -9.34
C VAL A 450 -23.53 -6.63 -8.91
N SER A 451 -24.48 -6.92 -8.01
CA SER A 451 -25.46 -5.92 -7.55
C SER A 451 -24.81 -4.69 -6.92
N GLU A 452 -23.70 -4.90 -6.22
CA GLU A 452 -22.97 -3.89 -5.44
C GLU A 452 -21.99 -3.07 -6.30
N GLY A 453 -21.64 -3.51 -7.52
CA GLY A 453 -20.61 -2.89 -8.35
C GLY A 453 -19.92 -3.89 -9.28
N ILE A 454 -18.59 -3.81 -9.38
CA ILE A 454 -17.77 -4.80 -10.08
C ILE A 454 -17.02 -5.64 -9.05
N LYS A 455 -17.23 -6.96 -9.08
CA LYS A 455 -16.43 -7.92 -8.33
C LYS A 455 -15.17 -8.25 -9.13
N LEU A 456 -14.02 -8.06 -8.50
CA LEU A 456 -12.70 -8.46 -8.99
C LEU A 456 -12.22 -9.65 -8.16
N THR A 457 -11.68 -10.68 -8.82
CA THR A 457 -11.02 -11.83 -8.17
C THR A 457 -9.65 -12.06 -8.79
N TRP A 458 -8.69 -12.58 -8.02
CA TRP A 458 -7.37 -12.99 -8.52
C TRP A 458 -6.74 -14.05 -7.61
N THR A 459 -5.82 -14.83 -8.17
CA THR A 459 -5.06 -15.82 -7.39
C THR A 459 -3.80 -15.21 -6.78
N ASP A 460 -3.51 -15.58 -5.53
CA ASP A 460 -2.22 -15.36 -4.88
C ASP A 460 -1.18 -16.35 -5.41
N ASN A 461 -0.01 -15.85 -5.78
CA ASN A 461 1.08 -16.67 -6.30
C ASN A 461 2.29 -16.73 -5.35
N ASP A 462 2.27 -16.00 -4.23
CA ASP A 462 3.44 -15.88 -3.36
C ASP A 462 3.05 -15.99 -1.87
N PRO A 463 3.66 -16.91 -1.10
CA PRO A 463 3.38 -17.02 0.33
C PRO A 463 3.70 -15.73 1.11
N ASP A 464 4.66 -14.92 0.65
CA ASP A 464 5.10 -13.69 1.31
C ASP A 464 4.17 -12.49 1.06
N THR A 465 3.18 -12.62 0.17
CA THR A 465 2.13 -11.60 -0.02
C THR A 465 1.43 -11.33 1.31
N CYS A 466 1.35 -10.06 1.71
CA CYS A 466 0.61 -9.62 2.89
C CYS A 466 -0.68 -8.90 2.51
N TYR A 467 -0.67 -8.14 1.41
CA TYR A 467 -1.83 -7.41 0.90
C TYR A 467 -1.64 -7.06 -0.57
N TYR A 468 -2.70 -6.56 -1.20
CA TYR A 468 -2.72 -6.14 -2.60
C TYR A 468 -3.05 -4.67 -2.71
N ALA A 469 -2.47 -4.00 -3.71
CA ALA A 469 -2.93 -2.70 -4.18
C ALA A 469 -3.72 -2.89 -5.48
N VAL A 470 -4.94 -2.37 -5.49
CA VAL A 470 -5.85 -2.45 -6.65
C VAL A 470 -5.93 -1.06 -7.27
N TYR A 471 -5.51 -0.97 -8.52
CA TYR A 471 -5.59 0.23 -9.32
C TYR A 471 -6.67 0.08 -10.38
N ARG A 472 -7.50 1.11 -10.58
CA ARG A 472 -8.54 1.13 -11.61
C ARG A 472 -8.22 2.18 -12.67
N PHE A 473 -8.34 1.80 -13.93
CA PHE A 473 -8.16 2.67 -15.08
C PHE A 473 -9.38 2.61 -16.00
N GLY A 474 -9.60 3.66 -16.80
CA GLY A 474 -10.47 3.54 -17.96
C GLY A 474 -9.97 2.46 -18.93
N LYS A 475 -10.88 1.81 -19.68
CA LYS A 475 -10.55 0.72 -20.63
C LYS A 475 -9.32 1.07 -21.49
N ASP A 476 -9.34 2.27 -22.06
CA ASP A 476 -8.31 2.76 -22.99
C ASP A 476 -7.26 3.66 -22.34
N GLU A 477 -7.32 3.87 -21.02
CA GLU A 477 -6.39 4.74 -20.30
C GLU A 477 -4.98 4.09 -20.23
N ALA A 478 -3.95 4.89 -20.44
CA ALA A 478 -2.56 4.44 -20.36
C ALA A 478 -2.13 4.24 -18.90
N ILE A 479 -1.43 3.13 -18.62
CA ILE A 479 -0.92 2.82 -17.28
C ILE A 479 0.48 3.41 -17.13
N MET A 480 0.60 4.52 -16.39
CA MET A 480 1.88 5.19 -16.11
C MET A 480 2.65 4.50 -14.98
N ARG A 481 3.13 3.27 -15.24
CA ARG A 481 3.94 2.51 -14.28
C ARG A 481 5.20 3.31 -13.89
N GLY A 482 5.52 3.35 -12.60
CA GLY A 482 6.69 4.06 -12.06
C GLY A 482 6.52 5.56 -11.79
N SER A 483 5.37 6.16 -12.12
CA SER A 483 5.05 7.54 -11.74
C SER A 483 4.24 7.59 -10.45
N ASN A 484 4.42 8.65 -9.66
CA ASN A 484 3.57 8.91 -8.50
C ASN A 484 2.09 9.12 -8.87
N ILE A 485 1.81 9.60 -10.08
CA ILE A 485 0.45 9.89 -10.55
C ILE A 485 -0.45 8.64 -10.58
N ILE A 486 0.14 7.44 -10.65
CA ILE A 486 -0.61 6.18 -10.61
C ILE A 486 -1.46 6.03 -9.33
N ALA A 487 -1.11 6.75 -8.26
CA ALA A 487 -1.85 6.73 -7.00
C ALA A 487 -3.25 7.36 -7.11
N GLU A 488 -3.52 8.19 -8.12
CA GLU A 488 -4.88 8.65 -8.44
C GLU A 488 -5.82 7.48 -8.77
N ASN A 489 -5.24 6.43 -9.35
CA ASN A 489 -5.94 5.22 -9.73
C ASN A 489 -5.94 4.16 -8.62
N LEU A 490 -5.25 4.37 -7.48
CA LEU A 490 -5.23 3.44 -6.35
C LEU A 490 -6.56 3.48 -5.58
N VAL A 491 -7.45 2.54 -5.89
CA VAL A 491 -8.82 2.53 -5.35
C VAL A 491 -8.94 1.71 -4.06
N ALA A 492 -8.11 0.69 -3.87
CA ALA A 492 -8.17 -0.16 -2.69
C ALA A 492 -6.83 -0.77 -2.28
N LEU A 493 -6.73 -1.06 -0.98
CA LEU A 493 -5.74 -1.94 -0.39
C LEU A 493 -6.50 -3.12 0.21
N VAL A 494 -6.16 -4.33 -0.22
CA VAL A 494 -6.92 -5.55 0.12
C VAL A 494 -6.00 -6.47 0.92
N ARG A 495 -6.32 -6.71 2.19
CA ARG A 495 -5.52 -7.58 3.05
C ARG A 495 -5.63 -9.02 2.52
N LYS A 496 -4.52 -9.77 2.52
CA LYS A 496 -4.58 -11.20 2.19
C LYS A 496 -5.35 -11.94 3.28
N GLU A 497 -6.36 -12.69 2.89
CA GLU A 497 -7.10 -13.62 3.75
C GLU A 497 -6.62 -15.06 3.53
N GLN A 498 -7.08 -15.99 4.38
CA GLN A 498 -6.77 -17.41 4.20
C GLN A 498 -7.43 -17.95 2.93
N GLY A 499 -6.62 -18.39 1.98
CA GLY A 499 -7.08 -18.93 0.69
C GLY A 499 -6.11 -18.60 -0.43
N GLN A 500 -6.31 -19.22 -1.60
CA GLN A 500 -5.53 -18.90 -2.79
C GLN A 500 -6.17 -17.79 -3.63
N THR A 501 -7.44 -17.46 -3.43
CA THR A 501 -8.15 -16.46 -4.22
C THR A 501 -8.50 -15.27 -3.35
N ALA A 502 -8.05 -14.08 -3.77
CA ALA A 502 -8.44 -12.81 -3.17
C ALA A 502 -9.55 -12.16 -3.99
N GLU A 503 -10.34 -11.32 -3.33
CA GLU A 503 -11.45 -10.60 -3.96
C GLU A 503 -11.58 -9.15 -3.49
N TYR A 504 -12.18 -8.32 -4.35
CA TYR A 504 -12.50 -6.93 -4.06
C TYR A 504 -13.75 -6.52 -4.83
N ILE A 505 -14.63 -5.73 -4.21
CA ILE A 505 -15.79 -5.13 -4.88
C ILE A 505 -15.56 -3.63 -5.03
N ASP A 506 -15.44 -3.18 -6.28
CA ASP A 506 -15.47 -1.75 -6.61
C ASP A 506 -16.93 -1.30 -6.74
N SER A 507 -17.44 -0.63 -5.71
CA SER A 507 -18.82 -0.14 -5.67
C SER A 507 -19.03 1.17 -6.43
N SER A 508 -17.97 1.80 -6.93
CA SER A 508 -18.04 3.10 -7.60
C SER A 508 -18.22 2.99 -9.12
N VAL A 509 -18.12 1.79 -9.68
CA VAL A 509 -18.34 1.50 -11.10
C VAL A 509 -19.20 0.25 -11.25
N LYS A 510 -20.08 0.22 -12.25
CA LYS A 510 -21.02 -0.90 -12.48
C LYS A 510 -20.81 -1.65 -13.79
N ASN A 511 -20.10 -1.06 -14.75
CA ASN A 511 -19.92 -1.66 -16.08
C ASN A 511 -18.46 -2.11 -16.26
N PRO A 512 -18.16 -3.42 -16.19
CA PRO A 512 -16.80 -3.93 -16.31
C PRO A 512 -16.19 -3.66 -17.69
N GLU A 513 -16.99 -3.49 -18.74
CA GLU A 513 -16.51 -3.16 -20.10
C GLU A 513 -15.86 -1.78 -20.23
N LYS A 514 -16.06 -0.89 -19.25
CA LYS A 514 -15.54 0.49 -19.28
C LYS A 514 -14.21 0.67 -18.55
N VAL A 515 -13.75 -0.37 -17.85
CA VAL A 515 -12.60 -0.28 -16.95
C VAL A 515 -11.67 -1.45 -17.13
N LYS A 516 -10.44 -1.26 -16.68
CA LYS A 516 -9.49 -2.35 -16.42
C LYS A 516 -8.86 -2.11 -15.06
N TYR A 517 -8.47 -3.19 -14.41
CA TYR A 517 -7.78 -3.14 -13.13
C TYR A 517 -6.34 -3.60 -13.29
N MET A 518 -5.45 -3.03 -12.48
CA MET A 518 -4.13 -3.56 -12.24
C MET A 518 -4.06 -3.97 -10.76
N VAL A 519 -3.66 -5.21 -10.50
CA VAL A 519 -3.45 -5.70 -9.13
C VAL A 519 -1.97 -5.98 -8.92
N THR A 520 -1.40 -5.45 -7.85
CA THR A 520 -0.04 -5.75 -7.39
C THR A 520 -0.10 -6.37 -6.00
N ALA A 521 0.66 -7.43 -5.74
CA ALA A 521 0.94 -7.96 -4.41
C ALA A 521 2.05 -7.15 -3.70
N LEU A 522 1.94 -7.02 -2.38
CA LEU A 522 2.90 -6.35 -1.51
C LEU A 522 3.28 -7.23 -0.32
N ASP A 523 4.58 -7.26 0.00
CA ASP A 523 5.08 -7.93 1.19
C ASP A 523 4.86 -7.06 2.45
N ARG A 524 5.29 -7.58 3.61
CA ARG A 524 5.19 -6.87 4.89
C ARG A 524 5.94 -5.53 4.92
N LEU A 525 7.04 -5.42 4.17
CA LEU A 525 7.85 -4.20 4.07
C LEU A 525 7.44 -3.30 2.89
N HIS A 526 6.27 -3.58 2.32
CA HIS A 526 5.61 -2.82 1.25
C HIS A 526 6.37 -2.83 -0.08
N ASN A 527 7.28 -3.79 -0.27
CA ASN A 527 7.87 -4.08 -1.58
C ASN A 527 6.75 -4.56 -2.49
N GLU A 528 6.64 -3.97 -3.67
CA GLU A 528 5.49 -4.13 -4.56
C GLU A 528 5.90 -4.87 -5.83
N SER A 529 5.14 -5.92 -6.15
CA SER A 529 5.30 -6.74 -7.35
C SER A 529 4.96 -6.01 -8.64
N GLU A 530 5.27 -6.65 -9.77
CA GLU A 530 4.68 -6.27 -11.06
C GLU A 530 3.15 -6.42 -11.04
N GLY A 531 2.47 -5.56 -11.80
CA GLY A 531 1.01 -5.52 -11.82
C GLY A 531 0.35 -6.44 -12.86
N ARG A 532 -0.58 -7.28 -12.40
CA ARG A 532 -1.48 -8.09 -13.23
C ARG A 532 -2.62 -7.23 -13.76
N ILE A 533 -2.84 -7.22 -15.08
CA ILE A 533 -4.02 -6.57 -15.67
C ILE A 533 -5.19 -7.55 -15.71
N ILE A 534 -6.34 -7.09 -15.22
CA ILE A 534 -7.61 -7.82 -15.21
C ILE A 534 -8.69 -6.91 -15.77
N ALA A 535 -9.30 -7.34 -16.87
CA ALA A 535 -10.39 -6.63 -17.53
C ALA A 535 -11.48 -7.63 -17.94
N SER A 536 -12.61 -7.15 -18.47
CA SER A 536 -13.62 -8.01 -19.06
C SER A 536 -13.18 -8.51 -20.45
N GLY A 537 -13.80 -9.59 -20.92
CA GLY A 537 -13.44 -10.20 -22.21
C GLY A 537 -12.13 -11.01 -22.17
N HIS A 538 -11.77 -11.57 -21.01
CA HIS A 538 -10.67 -12.54 -20.88
C HIS A 538 -11.21 -13.96 -20.86
N SER A 539 -10.42 -14.92 -21.34
CA SER A 539 -10.68 -16.35 -21.16
C SER A 539 -10.61 -16.75 -19.68
N ALA A 540 -11.48 -17.68 -19.27
CA ALA A 540 -11.45 -18.34 -17.99
C ALA A 540 -10.30 -19.35 -17.85
N TYR A 541 -9.72 -19.81 -18.96
CA TYR A 541 -8.78 -20.93 -19.00
C TYR A 541 -7.40 -20.57 -19.55
N PHE A 542 -7.28 -19.50 -20.34
CA PHE A 542 -6.06 -19.17 -21.06
C PHE A 542 -5.57 -17.74 -20.85
N LEU A 543 -4.30 -17.62 -20.47
CA LEU A 543 -3.64 -16.40 -20.00
C LEU A 543 -3.39 -15.39 -21.12
N ASP A 544 -3.26 -15.86 -22.36
CA ASP A 544 -2.98 -15.04 -23.54
C ASP A 544 -4.25 -14.65 -24.32
N ILE A 545 -5.42 -15.02 -23.80
CA ILE A 545 -6.71 -14.55 -24.31
C ILE A 545 -7.18 -13.40 -23.44
N GLY A 546 -6.57 -12.24 -23.71
CA GLY A 546 -6.92 -10.97 -23.11
C GLY A 546 -7.85 -10.13 -23.98
N PRO A 547 -7.93 -8.80 -23.73
CA PRO A 547 -8.86 -7.91 -24.41
C PRO A 547 -8.73 -7.91 -25.94
N ASP A 548 -7.50 -8.08 -26.45
CA ASP A 548 -7.21 -8.17 -27.90
C ASP A 548 -7.86 -9.40 -28.58
N PHE A 549 -8.18 -10.44 -27.79
CA PHE A 549 -8.84 -11.67 -28.22
C PHE A 549 -10.20 -11.88 -27.54
N SER A 550 -10.77 -10.85 -26.94
CA SER A 550 -12.09 -10.88 -26.30
C SER A 550 -13.19 -11.42 -27.23
N TRP A 551 -13.09 -11.13 -28.53
CA TRP A 551 -14.01 -11.64 -29.57
C TRP A 551 -13.96 -13.17 -29.74
N ALA A 552 -12.92 -13.84 -29.24
CA ALA A 552 -12.74 -15.29 -29.31
C ALA A 552 -12.84 -15.97 -27.94
N ALA A 553 -12.87 -15.22 -26.83
CA ALA A 553 -12.73 -15.76 -25.48
C ALA A 553 -13.81 -16.82 -25.17
N ASP A 554 -15.09 -16.48 -25.34
CA ASP A 554 -16.21 -17.40 -25.05
C ASP A 554 -16.13 -18.68 -25.88
N ALA A 555 -15.83 -18.54 -27.18
CA ALA A 555 -15.69 -19.67 -28.09
C ALA A 555 -14.52 -20.59 -27.69
N ILE A 556 -13.40 -20.01 -27.26
CA ILE A 556 -12.24 -20.77 -26.81
C ILE A 556 -12.57 -21.49 -25.49
N ASP A 557 -13.21 -20.81 -24.54
CA ASP A 557 -13.54 -21.38 -23.24
C ASP A 557 -14.49 -22.57 -23.35
N GLU A 558 -15.57 -22.41 -24.12
CA GLU A 558 -16.56 -23.46 -24.27
C GLU A 558 -15.99 -24.69 -24.99
N LEU A 559 -15.17 -24.48 -26.03
CA LEU A 559 -14.51 -25.57 -26.73
C LEU A 559 -13.47 -26.28 -25.84
N TYR A 560 -12.83 -25.56 -24.90
CA TYR A 560 -11.92 -26.16 -23.92
C TYR A 560 -12.68 -27.02 -22.91
N GLU A 561 -13.82 -26.55 -22.41
CA GLU A 561 -14.71 -27.31 -21.51
C GLU A 561 -15.21 -28.60 -22.16
N ARG A 562 -15.55 -28.53 -23.46
CA ARG A 562 -15.92 -29.70 -24.28
C ARG A 562 -14.72 -30.61 -24.62
N LYS A 563 -13.50 -30.27 -24.20
CA LYS A 563 -12.22 -30.98 -24.50
C LYS A 563 -11.91 -31.07 -26.00
N ILE A 564 -12.44 -30.14 -26.79
CA ILE A 564 -12.24 -30.05 -28.24
C ILE A 564 -10.89 -29.38 -28.52
N ILE A 565 -10.60 -28.29 -27.81
CA ILE A 565 -9.31 -27.59 -27.87
C ILE A 565 -8.54 -27.78 -26.57
N LEU A 566 -7.22 -27.67 -26.67
CA LEU A 566 -6.28 -27.72 -25.55
C LEU A 566 -5.29 -26.58 -25.69
N GLY A 567 -4.81 -26.06 -24.55
CA GLY A 567 -3.63 -25.21 -24.50
C GLY A 567 -2.34 -26.00 -24.38
N ASP A 568 -1.27 -25.32 -23.99
CA ASP A 568 0.07 -25.88 -23.83
C ASP A 568 0.29 -26.63 -22.51
N GLY A 569 -0.71 -26.64 -21.62
CA GLY A 569 -0.62 -27.20 -20.27
C GLY A 569 -0.10 -26.22 -19.21
N ASN A 570 0.38 -25.03 -19.60
CA ASN A 570 0.77 -23.93 -18.71
C ASN A 570 -0.23 -22.75 -18.75
N GLY A 571 -1.40 -22.96 -19.35
CA GLY A 571 -2.45 -21.97 -19.48
C GLY A 571 -2.32 -21.08 -20.72
N LEU A 572 -1.49 -21.39 -21.71
CA LEU A 572 -1.43 -20.62 -22.97
C LEU A 572 -2.23 -21.30 -24.08
N PHE A 573 -2.99 -20.51 -24.84
CA PHE A 573 -3.74 -20.97 -26.00
C PHE A 573 -3.02 -20.71 -27.32
N PHE A 574 -2.18 -19.68 -27.40
CA PHE A 574 -1.52 -19.14 -28.59
C PHE A 574 -2.49 -18.67 -29.69
N PRO A 575 -3.33 -17.64 -29.45
CA PRO A 575 -4.44 -17.27 -30.35
C PRO A 575 -4.01 -16.85 -31.75
N THR A 576 -2.78 -16.33 -31.91
CA THR A 576 -2.25 -15.82 -33.19
C THR A 576 -1.49 -16.86 -34.01
N GLU A 577 -1.17 -18.02 -33.44
CA GLU A 577 -0.45 -19.06 -34.17
C GLU A 577 -1.31 -19.67 -35.26
N TYR A 578 -0.69 -19.98 -36.41
CA TYR A 578 -1.36 -20.67 -37.49
C TYR A 578 -1.49 -22.16 -37.18
N MET A 579 -2.70 -22.69 -37.39
CA MET A 579 -3.02 -24.07 -37.03
C MET A 579 -2.38 -25.09 -37.98
N LYS A 580 -1.76 -26.13 -37.43
CA LYS A 580 -1.29 -27.28 -38.19
C LYS A 580 -2.44 -28.16 -38.65
N ARG A 581 -2.29 -28.82 -39.79
CA ARG A 581 -3.30 -29.74 -40.35
C ARG A 581 -3.67 -30.85 -39.37
N LYS A 582 -2.69 -31.43 -38.68
CA LYS A 582 -2.92 -32.48 -37.66
C LYS A 582 -3.83 -32.00 -36.53
N ASP A 583 -3.58 -30.81 -35.99
CA ASP A 583 -4.29 -30.28 -34.83
C ASP A 583 -5.71 -29.82 -35.23
N PHE A 584 -5.86 -29.25 -36.42
CA PHE A 584 -7.18 -28.94 -36.98
C PHE A 584 -8.07 -30.19 -37.10
N ILE A 585 -7.53 -31.32 -37.59
CA ILE A 585 -8.30 -32.56 -37.74
C ILE A 585 -8.66 -33.17 -36.39
N ILE A 586 -7.77 -33.10 -35.40
CA ILE A 586 -8.11 -33.48 -34.03
C ILE A 586 -9.32 -32.68 -33.54
N MET A 587 -9.31 -31.36 -33.72
CA MET A 587 -10.42 -30.49 -33.30
C MET A 587 -11.72 -30.85 -34.01
N VAL A 588 -11.69 -31.10 -35.32
CA VAL A 588 -12.89 -31.47 -36.09
C VAL A 588 -13.45 -32.82 -35.65
N VAL A 589 -12.62 -33.86 -35.49
CA VAL A 589 -13.09 -35.18 -35.05
C VAL A 589 -13.70 -35.11 -33.66
N ARG A 590 -13.07 -34.38 -32.73
CA ARG A 590 -13.59 -34.21 -31.37
C ARG A 590 -14.86 -33.38 -31.32
N ALA A 591 -14.90 -32.26 -32.02
CA ALA A 591 -16.05 -31.34 -32.04
C ALA A 591 -17.34 -32.02 -32.48
N PHE A 592 -17.26 -32.89 -33.50
CA PHE A 592 -18.42 -33.56 -34.07
C PHE A 592 -18.60 -34.99 -33.55
N GLY A 593 -17.81 -35.41 -32.55
CA GLY A 593 -17.90 -36.75 -31.95
C GLY A 593 -17.72 -37.89 -32.96
N LEU A 594 -16.88 -37.69 -33.97
CA LEU A 594 -16.77 -38.63 -35.09
C LEU A 594 -16.05 -39.90 -34.67
N ASN A 595 -16.56 -41.04 -35.13
CA ASN A 595 -15.96 -42.35 -34.88
C ASN A 595 -16.08 -43.26 -36.11
N ALA A 596 -15.01 -44.00 -36.42
CA ALA A 596 -14.99 -44.99 -37.49
C ALA A 596 -13.84 -45.98 -37.28
N GLU A 597 -14.07 -47.26 -37.60
CA GLU A 597 -12.98 -48.22 -37.69
C GLU A 597 -12.14 -47.96 -38.95
N TRP A 598 -10.84 -47.77 -38.77
CA TRP A 598 -9.90 -47.43 -39.84
C TRP A 598 -8.74 -48.45 -39.89
N GLY A 599 -8.21 -48.66 -41.10
CA GLY A 599 -7.12 -49.60 -41.37
C GLY A 599 -5.76 -48.90 -41.43
N THR A 600 -5.18 -48.78 -42.62
CA THR A 600 -3.88 -48.09 -42.80
C THR A 600 -4.06 -46.57 -42.94
N ASN A 601 -3.23 -45.81 -42.23
CA ASN A 601 -3.21 -44.35 -42.29
C ASN A 601 -2.48 -43.82 -43.55
N TYR A 602 -2.30 -42.50 -43.68
CA TYR A 602 -1.40 -41.89 -44.68
C TYR A 602 0.06 -42.26 -44.40
N ALA A 603 0.90 -42.25 -45.44
CA ALA A 603 2.28 -42.72 -45.36
C ALA A 603 3.17 -41.91 -44.39
N ASP A 604 2.83 -40.65 -44.15
CA ASP A 604 3.50 -39.69 -43.27
C ASP A 604 2.82 -39.51 -41.91
N VAL A 605 1.92 -40.43 -41.53
CA VAL A 605 1.28 -40.46 -40.21
C VAL A 605 1.76 -41.68 -39.43
N PRO A 606 2.73 -41.50 -38.51
CA PRO A 606 3.20 -42.59 -37.65
C PRO A 606 2.07 -43.19 -36.82
N GLY A 607 2.07 -44.51 -36.66
CA GLY A 607 0.99 -45.22 -35.94
C GLY A 607 0.86 -44.80 -34.47
N ASP A 608 1.95 -44.37 -33.85
CA ASP A 608 2.07 -43.94 -32.45
C ASP A 608 1.94 -42.42 -32.27
N ALA A 609 1.76 -41.65 -33.35
CA ALA A 609 1.55 -40.21 -33.24
C ALA A 609 0.24 -39.89 -32.50
N TYR A 610 0.24 -38.85 -31.67
CA TYR A 610 -0.92 -38.47 -30.85
C TYR A 610 -2.18 -38.09 -31.67
N TYR A 611 -2.01 -37.78 -32.95
CA TYR A 611 -3.07 -37.44 -33.90
C TYR A 611 -3.46 -38.61 -34.84
N SER A 612 -2.80 -39.77 -34.71
CA SER A 612 -2.94 -40.90 -35.63
C SER A 612 -4.40 -41.39 -35.71
N SER A 613 -5.07 -41.51 -34.56
CA SER A 613 -6.45 -41.98 -34.48
C SER A 613 -7.43 -41.04 -35.19
N GLU A 614 -7.39 -39.76 -34.85
CA GLU A 614 -8.28 -38.75 -35.42
C GLU A 614 -8.05 -38.59 -36.94
N VAL A 615 -6.79 -38.63 -37.41
CA VAL A 615 -6.50 -38.58 -38.85
C VAL A 615 -6.99 -39.85 -39.56
N GLY A 616 -6.85 -41.03 -38.93
CA GLY A 616 -7.36 -42.30 -39.48
C GLY A 616 -8.88 -42.31 -39.64
N ILE A 617 -9.59 -41.81 -38.62
CA ILE A 617 -11.05 -41.61 -38.66
C ILE A 617 -11.43 -40.64 -39.79
N ALA A 618 -10.78 -39.48 -39.87
CA ALA A 618 -11.07 -38.47 -40.89
C ALA A 618 -10.79 -38.97 -42.32
N LYS A 619 -9.74 -39.78 -42.50
CA LYS A 619 -9.42 -40.46 -43.77
C LYS A 619 -10.54 -41.44 -44.14
N LYS A 620 -10.96 -42.29 -43.19
CA LYS A 620 -12.00 -43.30 -43.42
C LYS A 620 -13.36 -42.68 -43.77
N LEU A 621 -13.67 -41.54 -43.16
CA LEU A 621 -14.91 -40.78 -43.39
C LEU A 621 -14.83 -39.87 -44.63
N GLY A 622 -13.70 -39.83 -45.34
CA GLY A 622 -13.54 -39.05 -46.58
C GLY A 622 -13.54 -37.53 -46.38
N LEU A 623 -13.21 -37.06 -45.18
CA LEU A 623 -13.25 -35.64 -44.84
C LEU A 623 -12.12 -34.87 -45.50
N ILE A 624 -10.92 -35.44 -45.49
CA ILE A 624 -9.71 -34.78 -45.99
C ILE A 624 -9.56 -35.07 -47.50
N PRO A 625 -9.48 -34.04 -48.37
CA PRO A 625 -9.03 -34.24 -49.74
C PRO A 625 -7.53 -34.61 -49.70
N GLY A 626 -7.20 -35.89 -49.73
CA GLY A 626 -5.79 -36.33 -49.70
C GLY A 626 -5.03 -35.86 -50.94
N PHE A 627 -3.73 -35.56 -50.77
CA PHE A 627 -2.80 -35.35 -51.87
C PHE A 627 -2.07 -36.67 -52.19
N GLY A 628 -2.80 -37.61 -52.79
CA GLY A 628 -2.31 -38.99 -52.96
C GLY A 628 -2.24 -39.73 -51.62
N GLU A 629 -1.08 -40.28 -51.28
CA GLU A 629 -0.85 -41.10 -50.06
C GLU A 629 -0.37 -40.30 -48.84
N TYR A 630 -0.24 -38.96 -48.94
CA TYR A 630 0.33 -38.10 -47.89
C TYR A 630 -0.70 -37.14 -47.27
N PHE A 631 -0.54 -36.83 -45.98
CA PHE A 631 -1.40 -35.93 -45.20
C PHE A 631 -0.78 -34.56 -44.91
N TYR A 632 0.55 -34.48 -44.86
CA TYR A 632 1.36 -33.31 -44.48
C TYR A 632 1.03 -32.75 -43.09
N PRO A 633 1.20 -33.51 -42.00
CA PRO A 633 0.72 -33.12 -40.66
C PRO A 633 1.31 -31.81 -40.12
N GLU A 634 2.52 -31.44 -40.53
CA GLU A 634 3.24 -30.24 -40.08
C GLU A 634 2.98 -28.98 -40.92
N ASP A 635 2.24 -29.11 -42.02
CA ASP A 635 1.83 -27.95 -42.81
C ASP A 635 0.68 -27.21 -42.11
N ASN A 636 0.62 -25.89 -42.32
CA ASN A 636 -0.49 -25.08 -41.82
C ASN A 636 -1.73 -25.32 -42.68
N ILE A 637 -2.92 -25.34 -42.06
CA ILE A 637 -4.17 -25.49 -42.79
C ILE A 637 -4.49 -24.22 -43.58
N VAL A 638 -4.79 -24.38 -44.88
CA VAL A 638 -5.22 -23.29 -45.77
C VAL A 638 -6.73 -23.10 -45.66
N ARG A 639 -7.21 -21.85 -45.64
CA ARG A 639 -8.61 -21.51 -45.36
C ARG A 639 -9.62 -22.19 -46.30
N GLU A 640 -9.37 -22.20 -47.61
CA GLU A 640 -10.29 -22.86 -48.56
C GLU A 640 -10.39 -24.37 -48.33
N GLU A 641 -9.31 -25.01 -47.89
CA GLU A 641 -9.31 -26.43 -47.55
C GLU A 641 -10.04 -26.70 -46.24
N MET A 642 -9.79 -25.86 -45.21
CA MET A 642 -10.52 -25.88 -43.95
C MET A 642 -12.04 -25.84 -44.19
N PHE A 643 -12.53 -24.94 -45.05
CA PHE A 643 -13.95 -24.83 -45.37
C PHE A 643 -14.52 -26.08 -46.05
N VAL A 644 -13.75 -26.72 -46.95
CA VAL A 644 -14.16 -27.98 -47.59
C VAL A 644 -14.27 -29.10 -46.57
N ILE A 645 -13.28 -29.23 -45.68
CA ILE A 645 -13.29 -30.25 -44.62
C ILE A 645 -14.48 -30.03 -43.69
N LEU A 646 -14.71 -28.79 -43.22
CA LEU A 646 -15.83 -28.46 -42.34
C LEU A 646 -17.18 -28.76 -42.99
N LEU A 647 -17.39 -28.37 -44.25
CA LEU A 647 -18.67 -28.64 -44.90
C LEU A 647 -18.94 -30.14 -45.07
N ARG A 648 -17.91 -30.93 -45.41
CA ARG A 648 -18.02 -32.39 -45.46
C ARG A 648 -18.38 -32.97 -44.10
N THR A 649 -17.75 -32.47 -43.03
CA THR A 649 -18.06 -32.88 -41.67
C THR A 649 -19.50 -32.52 -41.29
N ILE A 650 -19.92 -31.28 -41.53
CA ILE A 650 -21.30 -30.81 -41.29
C ILE A 650 -22.32 -31.72 -41.99
N ALA A 651 -22.09 -32.01 -43.28
CA ALA A 651 -22.97 -32.87 -44.06
C ALA A 651 -23.00 -34.31 -43.52
N LEU A 652 -21.85 -34.85 -43.11
CA LEU A 652 -21.75 -36.19 -42.52
C LEU A 652 -22.45 -36.29 -41.16
N SER A 653 -22.33 -35.26 -40.33
CA SER A 653 -22.93 -35.19 -38.99
C SER A 653 -24.42 -34.87 -39.00
N GLY A 654 -25.03 -34.67 -40.18
CA GLY A 654 -26.46 -34.35 -40.32
C GLY A 654 -26.82 -32.95 -39.86
N TYR A 655 -25.84 -32.06 -39.69
CA TYR A 655 -26.05 -30.67 -39.32
C TYR A 655 -26.66 -29.90 -40.50
N LYS A 656 -27.47 -28.88 -40.19
CA LYS A 656 -28.23 -28.16 -41.22
C LYS A 656 -27.30 -27.24 -41.99
N PHE A 657 -27.29 -27.33 -43.32
CA PHE A 657 -26.60 -26.35 -44.16
C PHE A 657 -27.41 -26.03 -45.40
N GLU A 658 -27.21 -24.83 -45.94
CA GLU A 658 -27.84 -24.40 -47.17
C GLU A 658 -26.85 -24.50 -48.34
N ILE A 659 -27.23 -25.25 -49.37
CA ILE A 659 -26.52 -25.25 -50.64
C ILE A 659 -26.78 -23.92 -51.33
N SER A 660 -25.70 -23.19 -51.61
CA SER A 660 -25.78 -21.87 -52.26
C SER A 660 -25.24 -21.91 -53.68
N SER A 661 -25.84 -21.12 -54.56
CA SER A 661 -25.21 -20.81 -55.84
C SER A 661 -23.91 -20.02 -55.62
N GLU A 662 -22.92 -20.21 -56.48
CA GLU A 662 -21.65 -19.47 -56.40
C GLU A 662 -21.80 -17.95 -56.60
N SER A 663 -22.99 -17.46 -56.99
CA SER A 663 -23.26 -16.02 -57.10
C SER A 663 -23.07 -15.27 -55.78
N ILE A 664 -23.25 -15.95 -54.64
CA ILE A 664 -22.99 -15.37 -53.30
C ILE A 664 -21.53 -14.99 -53.10
N LEU A 665 -20.60 -15.58 -53.85
CA LEU A 665 -19.17 -15.30 -53.73
C LEU A 665 -18.80 -13.94 -54.31
N ARG A 666 -19.59 -13.40 -55.25
CA ARG A 666 -19.35 -12.11 -55.91
C ARG A 666 -19.34 -10.90 -54.97
N GLN A 667 -19.84 -11.06 -53.75
CA GLN A 667 -19.76 -10.03 -52.72
C GLN A 667 -18.32 -9.86 -52.17
N PHE A 668 -17.44 -10.83 -52.38
CA PHE A 668 -16.06 -10.82 -51.91
C PHE A 668 -15.08 -10.41 -53.00
N LYS A 669 -14.14 -9.54 -52.64
CA LYS A 669 -13.16 -8.96 -53.57
C LYS A 669 -12.16 -9.98 -54.10
N ASP A 670 -11.94 -11.06 -53.36
CA ASP A 670 -11.00 -12.14 -53.65
C ASP A 670 -11.69 -13.42 -54.14
N GLU A 671 -12.93 -13.34 -54.66
CA GLU A 671 -13.64 -14.54 -55.12
C GLU A 671 -12.90 -15.31 -56.22
N SER A 672 -12.09 -14.61 -57.02
CA SER A 672 -11.31 -15.21 -58.10
C SER A 672 -10.13 -16.05 -57.62
N GLU A 673 -9.72 -15.88 -56.35
CA GLU A 673 -8.64 -16.67 -55.74
C GLU A 673 -9.14 -18.02 -55.19
N ILE A 674 -10.46 -18.21 -55.06
CA ILE A 674 -11.04 -19.46 -54.53
C ILE A 674 -10.85 -20.56 -55.58
N SER A 675 -10.13 -21.63 -55.22
CA SER A 675 -9.93 -22.76 -56.12
C SER A 675 -11.25 -23.44 -56.49
N ALA A 676 -11.36 -23.92 -57.73
CA ALA A 676 -12.58 -24.54 -58.26
C ALA A 676 -13.17 -25.63 -57.36
N TYR A 677 -12.33 -26.46 -56.72
CA TYR A 677 -12.78 -27.52 -55.82
C TYR A 677 -13.44 -27.01 -54.52
N ALA A 678 -13.13 -25.78 -54.10
CA ALA A 678 -13.58 -25.20 -52.85
C ALA A 678 -14.80 -24.28 -53.02
N ARG A 679 -15.08 -23.76 -54.22
CA ARG A 679 -16.11 -22.72 -54.45
C ARG A 679 -17.48 -23.09 -53.88
N ALA A 680 -17.97 -24.29 -54.17
CA ALA A 680 -19.25 -24.76 -53.65
C ALA A 680 -19.27 -24.85 -52.11
N ALA A 681 -18.14 -25.26 -51.52
CA ALA A 681 -18.03 -25.36 -50.07
C ALA A 681 -18.04 -23.98 -49.41
N VAL A 682 -17.21 -23.06 -49.90
CA VAL A 682 -17.16 -21.67 -49.40
C VAL A 682 -18.52 -21.00 -49.53
N ALA A 683 -19.19 -21.13 -50.68
CA ALA A 683 -20.51 -20.53 -50.91
C ALA A 683 -21.57 -21.05 -49.91
N SER A 684 -21.56 -22.35 -49.62
CA SER A 684 -22.51 -22.98 -48.70
C SER A 684 -22.22 -22.62 -47.24
N MET A 685 -20.94 -22.55 -46.85
CA MET A 685 -20.53 -22.09 -45.51
C MET A 685 -20.93 -20.64 -45.24
N ILE A 686 -20.81 -19.75 -46.25
CA ILE A 686 -21.27 -18.36 -46.15
C ILE A 686 -22.78 -18.29 -46.01
N LYS A 687 -23.50 -19.01 -46.89
CA LYS A 687 -24.96 -18.98 -46.91
C LYS A 687 -25.57 -19.50 -45.61
N SER A 688 -24.94 -20.49 -45.00
CA SER A 688 -25.35 -21.09 -43.72
C SER A 688 -24.97 -20.25 -42.49
N GLY A 689 -24.30 -19.11 -42.68
CA GLY A 689 -23.88 -18.23 -41.58
C GLY A 689 -22.65 -18.73 -40.80
N TYR A 690 -22.01 -19.82 -41.22
CA TYR A 690 -20.84 -20.35 -40.52
C TYR A 690 -19.60 -19.47 -40.70
N ILE A 691 -19.49 -18.80 -41.84
CA ILE A 691 -18.41 -17.86 -42.13
C ILE A 691 -18.95 -16.56 -42.74
N GLU A 692 -18.39 -15.42 -42.35
CA GLU A 692 -18.85 -14.10 -42.82
C GLU A 692 -17.81 -13.35 -43.67
N GLY A 693 -16.53 -13.77 -43.59
CA GLY A 693 -15.41 -13.01 -44.15
C GLY A 693 -15.02 -11.79 -43.29
N SER A 694 -14.03 -11.03 -43.73
CA SER A 694 -13.56 -9.83 -43.04
C SER A 694 -13.18 -8.74 -44.04
N ASN A 695 -13.69 -7.53 -43.84
CA ASN A 695 -13.44 -6.35 -44.70
C ASN A 695 -13.71 -6.59 -46.20
N GLY A 696 -14.67 -7.46 -46.52
CA GLY A 696 -15.04 -7.86 -47.88
C GLY A 696 -14.11 -8.90 -48.53
N TYR A 697 -13.32 -9.63 -47.73
CA TYR A 697 -12.43 -10.72 -48.19
C TYR A 697 -12.72 -12.03 -47.44
N ILE A 698 -12.51 -13.16 -48.11
CA ILE A 698 -12.54 -14.52 -47.50
C ILE A 698 -11.13 -15.03 -47.17
N ARG A 699 -10.14 -14.53 -47.91
CA ARG A 699 -8.72 -14.91 -47.92
C ARG A 699 -8.53 -16.41 -48.16
N PRO A 700 -9.02 -16.98 -49.28
CA PRO A 700 -9.07 -18.43 -49.47
C PRO A 700 -7.70 -19.11 -49.43
N LYS A 701 -6.63 -18.44 -49.87
CA LYS A 701 -5.24 -18.93 -49.82
C LYS A 701 -4.51 -18.60 -48.52
N GLY A 702 -5.13 -17.84 -47.63
CA GLY A 702 -4.57 -17.49 -46.33
C GLY A 702 -4.56 -18.66 -45.35
N LEU A 703 -3.79 -18.51 -44.28
CA LEU A 703 -3.78 -19.41 -43.14
C LEU A 703 -4.78 -18.92 -42.08
N ALA A 704 -5.38 -19.85 -41.33
CA ALA A 704 -6.26 -19.52 -40.22
C ALA A 704 -5.51 -19.65 -38.87
N THR A 705 -5.67 -18.66 -38.03
CA THR A 705 -5.15 -18.65 -36.65
C THR A 705 -5.96 -19.55 -35.73
N ARG A 706 -5.39 -19.95 -34.59
CA ARG A 706 -6.08 -20.77 -33.60
C ARG A 706 -7.39 -20.12 -33.10
N ALA A 707 -7.39 -18.81 -32.85
CA ALA A 707 -8.60 -18.08 -32.42
C ALA A 707 -9.69 -18.03 -33.51
N GLU A 708 -9.32 -17.84 -34.78
CA GLU A 708 -10.28 -17.86 -35.89
C GLU A 708 -10.92 -19.24 -36.09
N ILE A 709 -10.15 -20.32 -35.94
CA ILE A 709 -10.68 -21.68 -36.08
C ILE A 709 -11.62 -22.02 -34.92
N ALA A 710 -11.24 -21.66 -33.69
CA ALA A 710 -12.09 -21.86 -32.51
C ALA A 710 -13.45 -21.16 -32.68
N THR A 711 -13.46 -19.91 -33.11
CA THR A 711 -14.71 -19.15 -33.34
C THR A 711 -15.57 -19.72 -34.47
N ILE A 712 -14.97 -20.22 -35.56
CA ILE A 712 -15.72 -20.87 -36.65
C ILE A 712 -16.34 -22.19 -36.17
N LEU A 713 -15.57 -23.04 -35.47
CA LEU A 713 -16.06 -24.31 -34.95
C LEU A 713 -17.18 -24.09 -33.94
N HIS A 714 -16.96 -23.19 -32.98
CA HIS A 714 -17.95 -22.83 -31.98
C HIS A 714 -19.27 -22.37 -32.63
N ARG A 715 -19.19 -21.46 -33.61
CA ARG A 715 -20.38 -21.01 -34.35
C ARG A 715 -21.12 -22.14 -35.06
N ILE A 716 -20.40 -23.12 -35.62
CA ILE A 716 -21.04 -24.27 -36.25
C ILE A 716 -21.78 -25.13 -35.23
N LEU A 717 -21.17 -25.37 -34.06
CA LEU A 717 -21.80 -26.14 -32.99
C LEU A 717 -23.02 -25.40 -32.44
N ASP A 718 -22.89 -24.12 -32.12
CA ASP A 718 -23.95 -23.28 -31.52
C ASP A 718 -25.18 -23.14 -32.43
N LEU A 719 -24.99 -23.04 -33.75
CA LEU A 719 -26.11 -23.00 -34.70
C LEU A 719 -26.81 -24.35 -34.92
N ASN A 720 -26.29 -25.44 -34.37
CA ASN A 720 -26.83 -26.80 -34.54
C ASN A 720 -27.11 -27.55 -33.22
N ASP A 721 -26.71 -27.00 -32.07
CA ASP A 721 -27.20 -27.38 -30.74
C ASP A 721 -28.67 -26.94 -30.58
#